data_AF-A0A545T9G0-F1
#
_entry.id   AF-A0A545T9G0-F1
#
_cell.length_a   1.000
_cell.length_b   1.000
_cell.length_c   1.000
_cell.angle_alpha   90.00
_cell.angle_beta   90.00
_cell.angle_gamma   90.00
#
_symmetry.space_group_name_H-M   'P 1'
#
loop_
_entity.id
_entity.type
_entity.pdbx_description
1 polymer ?
#
loop_
_entity_poly.entity_id
_entity_poly.type
_entity_poly.pdbx_seq_one_letter_code
_entity_poly.pdbx_strand_id
1 'polypeptide(L)'
;MELCVNYKKTLLVLATSLALSACIEDGDDGANGADGTNGLNALIEQIELAAGNEQCFNGGVQINTGLDTNQNNTIDATEITSTEYVCAPSIPVSVANLTGEKITYPIAESAKALATASFSEGGRTGNDIDLTIGFGSGAFRHQNDPINTFYTISDRGPNIKCGDAEELIGLTEFCKDAGVAVDGKIFPVTDFAPSIYQWRLVENTNGDKQAEIIEVITLKDSDGNPVSGISNPLTFADGSSNTENAFASDGSLLDFDAEGLDPEAIVKLSDGTFWIAEEYGASILRVDTDGTILSRVVPAGVETQLSDANYPLAGSLPAVYHKRKLNRGIESIAVSPAEDYLYFIMQSPLDNPDYKLSRHVRIMKYALSAGELGNAMGEYVYQLDRPETFGDGTSGDNNKAQKDVKVSEMLAVGEDDLIILERISKTTKLYRINLGTGENILGTDLSNTGVVANETDEEKTLEDVFNLEVVGASPVNKSLVFNSMTQSPELPKKIEGIAWMSNDYVMLINDNDFGIEGGETEINLLNIGGDLVSESSNVAAKPGLTLIGRYQASTGGEGAAEIVQYHANSESIFTINGDLGNRIEVVSVAGLTTAELASPLTSTNLTGVNYDFPTSVDIGAETVDISDVNSIAIHGNKLAVAVAHVNDITEAGVVLFYTLDDDGGFDVSDYIATRVGVLPDSVAFTPDGSKIVVADEGEAGDVPADDVKGSVSIIDVVAGVAETTATTLTFDDFNGLDLEGLNQNPDAVDFAHAVEPEYVAISADSSTAYITLQEMNALAVVDLNNKTILDVKSLGLKDHSLMSNALDASDKDNKVNIRTYDNLYGLFQPDTIVSYQTNGQNYLITANEGDAGDGFHDVDERVEDLTLDATAFPDATALQTDDELGRLKVVPYLGQGQDGEYEKLYAFGARSFSIWSDAGELVFDSGSDFEKVTAGLFGLDFNNDEDVNEADTRSDAKGPEPEALAVGQVGDRFYAFIGMERMGGIAMYDVTDPYGVQFITYTNNRNLSDITQGDLAPEGMSFVKAEDSPTGYPLLIVGNEISGTVAVYQVQ
;
A
#
# COMPACT_ATOMS: atom_id res chain seq x y z
N MET A 1 44.76 -43.11 -1.60
CA MET A 1 45.36 -43.87 -0.49
C MET A 1 44.19 -44.11 0.46
N GLU A 2 43.50 -45.25 0.56
CA GLU A 2 43.61 -46.67 0.19
C GLU A 2 42.22 -47.11 -0.35
N LEU A 3 42.13 -47.70 -1.55
CA LEU A 3 41.86 -49.11 -1.89
C LEU A 3 40.38 -49.59 -1.69
N CYS A 4 39.56 -49.82 -2.74
CA CYS A 4 39.46 -51.01 -3.65
C CYS A 4 38.76 -52.24 -2.96
N VAL A 5 37.82 -53.04 -3.47
CA VAL A 5 37.34 -53.52 -4.80
C VAL A 5 36.00 -54.26 -4.59
N ASN A 6 35.04 -54.22 -5.54
CA ASN A 6 34.38 -55.44 -6.05
C ASN A 6 33.39 -55.18 -7.21
N TYR A 7 33.83 -55.44 -8.44
CA TYR A 7 32.97 -55.90 -9.54
C TYR A 7 33.83 -56.69 -10.52
N LYS A 8 33.52 -57.98 -10.74
CA LYS A 8 33.94 -58.71 -11.95
C LYS A 8 33.08 -59.96 -12.21
N LYS A 9 32.27 -59.82 -13.26
CA LYS A 9 32.07 -60.73 -14.42
C LYS A 9 31.95 -62.24 -14.19
N THR A 10 30.75 -62.72 -14.49
CA THR A 10 30.38 -64.11 -14.78
C THR A 10 30.83 -64.53 -16.19
N LEU A 11 31.51 -65.68 -16.31
CA LEU A 11 31.60 -66.44 -17.55
C LEU A 11 31.84 -67.94 -17.26
N LEU A 12 31.17 -68.79 -18.05
CA LEU A 12 31.59 -70.13 -18.51
C LEU A 12 30.94 -71.41 -17.89
N VAL A 13 29.94 -71.93 -18.63
CA VAL A 13 29.76 -73.31 -19.18
C VAL A 13 29.84 -74.56 -18.28
N LEU A 14 28.67 -75.21 -18.17
CA LEU A 14 28.30 -76.64 -18.42
C LEU A 14 29.31 -77.78 -18.15
N ALA A 15 28.91 -78.74 -17.30
CA ALA A 15 28.74 -80.18 -17.64
C ALA A 15 28.54 -81.06 -16.39
N THR A 16 27.49 -81.90 -16.37
CA THR A 16 27.50 -83.38 -16.16
C THR A 16 26.19 -83.90 -15.55
N SER A 17 25.41 -84.66 -16.34
CA SER A 17 24.54 -85.73 -15.82
C SER A 17 24.48 -86.87 -16.82
N LEU A 18 24.93 -88.04 -16.39
CA LEU A 18 25.01 -89.30 -17.14
C LEU A 18 23.65 -90.00 -17.29
N ALA A 19 23.43 -90.49 -18.51
CA ALA A 19 22.95 -91.83 -18.90
C ALA A 19 21.62 -92.39 -18.38
N LEU A 20 20.71 -92.74 -19.32
CA LEU A 20 20.10 -94.08 -19.38
C LEU A 20 19.65 -94.47 -20.81
N SER A 21 20.29 -95.52 -21.32
CA SER A 21 19.88 -96.56 -22.29
C SER A 21 18.89 -96.30 -23.44
N ALA A 22 19.44 -96.39 -24.66
CA ALA A 22 19.10 -97.31 -25.77
C ALA A 22 17.64 -97.48 -26.24
N CYS A 23 17.39 -97.08 -27.49
CA CYS A 23 16.89 -97.94 -28.58
C CYS A 23 17.42 -97.39 -29.91
N ILE A 24 17.87 -98.31 -30.77
CA ILE A 24 18.55 -98.07 -32.05
C ILE A 24 17.49 -98.01 -33.15
N GLU A 25 17.47 -96.93 -33.94
CA GLU A 25 17.15 -96.84 -35.38
C GLU A 25 16.86 -95.37 -35.74
N ASP A 26 17.83 -94.63 -36.28
CA ASP A 26 17.57 -93.44 -37.08
C ASP A 26 17.71 -93.77 -38.58
N GLY A 27 16.68 -93.39 -39.33
CA GLY A 27 16.67 -93.46 -40.79
C GLY A 27 17.45 -92.30 -41.40
N ASP A 28 17.92 -92.49 -42.63
CA ASP A 28 18.74 -91.56 -43.41
C ASP A 28 18.37 -90.08 -43.25
N ASP A 29 19.38 -89.22 -43.04
CA ASP A 29 19.26 -87.77 -42.96
C ASP A 29 18.61 -87.22 -44.25
N GLY A 30 17.55 -86.42 -44.09
CA GLY A 30 17.01 -85.61 -45.18
C GLY A 30 17.98 -84.51 -45.58
N ALA A 31 18.00 -84.13 -46.87
CA ALA A 31 18.84 -83.04 -47.37
C ALA A 31 18.58 -81.72 -46.61
N ASN A 32 19.64 -80.98 -46.26
CA ASN A 32 19.52 -79.66 -45.65
C ASN A 32 18.57 -78.77 -46.48
N GLY A 33 17.63 -78.11 -45.80
CA GLY A 33 16.85 -77.02 -46.40
C GLY A 33 17.77 -75.85 -46.78
N ALA A 34 17.33 -75.04 -47.75
CA ALA A 34 18.04 -73.80 -48.09
C ALA A 34 18.08 -72.86 -46.88
N ASP A 35 19.20 -72.18 -46.68
CA ASP A 35 19.33 -71.15 -45.65
C ASP A 35 18.20 -70.10 -45.82
N GLY A 36 17.58 -69.71 -44.72
CA GLY A 36 16.64 -68.60 -44.71
C GLY A 36 17.34 -67.29 -45.06
N THR A 37 16.59 -66.30 -45.55
CA THR A 37 17.11 -64.94 -45.72
C THR A 37 17.55 -64.37 -44.37
N ASN A 38 18.74 -63.75 -44.33
CA ASN A 38 19.21 -63.01 -43.15
C ASN A 38 18.13 -62.02 -42.69
N GLY A 39 17.87 -61.95 -41.38
CA GLY A 39 16.98 -60.94 -40.81
C GLY A 39 17.54 -59.52 -40.96
N LEU A 40 16.69 -58.51 -40.81
CA LEU A 40 17.12 -57.11 -40.76
C LEU A 40 18.00 -56.86 -39.53
N ASN A 41 18.97 -55.96 -39.64
CA ASN A 41 19.83 -55.59 -38.51
C ASN A 41 19.07 -54.64 -37.58
N ALA A 42 19.15 -54.89 -36.27
CA ALA A 42 18.76 -53.90 -35.27
C ALA A 42 19.94 -52.95 -35.02
N LEU A 43 19.73 -51.66 -35.20
CA LEU A 43 20.73 -50.62 -35.03
C LEU A 43 20.42 -49.75 -33.81
N ILE A 44 21.49 -49.22 -33.21
CA ILE A 44 21.44 -48.26 -32.11
C ILE A 44 22.27 -47.05 -32.53
N GLU A 45 21.66 -45.88 -32.50
CA GLU A 45 22.34 -44.59 -32.66
C GLU A 45 22.36 -43.86 -31.32
N GLN A 46 23.51 -43.29 -30.99
CA GLN A 46 23.70 -42.48 -29.80
C GLN A 46 24.05 -41.07 -30.22
N ILE A 47 23.24 -40.11 -29.81
CA ILE A 47 23.44 -38.68 -30.05
C ILE A 47 23.81 -38.04 -28.72
N GLU A 48 25.00 -37.46 -28.64
CA GLU A 48 25.42 -36.69 -27.47
C GLU A 48 24.60 -35.40 -27.38
N LEU A 49 24.00 -35.17 -26.22
CA LEU A 49 23.20 -33.99 -25.92
C LEU A 49 24.06 -33.03 -25.12
N ALA A 50 24.17 -31.79 -25.60
CA ALA A 50 24.82 -30.71 -24.86
C ALA A 50 24.00 -30.31 -23.62
N ALA A 51 24.67 -29.75 -22.61
CA ALA A 51 23.99 -29.07 -21.51
C ALA A 51 23.11 -27.93 -22.06
N GLY A 52 21.92 -27.77 -21.48
CA GLY A 52 20.85 -26.90 -21.97
C GLY A 52 19.89 -27.59 -22.96
N ASN A 53 20.02 -28.90 -23.18
CA ASN A 53 19.05 -29.65 -23.99
C ASN A 53 17.70 -29.81 -23.25
N GLU A 54 16.59 -29.63 -23.96
CA GLU A 54 15.22 -29.70 -23.40
C GLU A 54 14.89 -31.04 -22.71
N GLN A 55 15.45 -32.15 -23.20
CA GLN A 55 15.20 -33.50 -22.64
C GLN A 55 16.22 -33.88 -21.57
N CYS A 56 17.44 -33.35 -21.67
CA CYS A 56 18.51 -33.56 -20.69
C CYS A 56 19.19 -32.23 -20.36
N PHE A 57 18.69 -31.52 -19.35
CA PHE A 57 19.16 -30.19 -18.96
C PHE A 57 20.68 -30.12 -18.69
N ASN A 58 21.24 -31.15 -18.06
CA ASN A 58 22.68 -31.28 -17.81
C ASN A 58 23.48 -31.93 -18.94
N GLY A 59 22.88 -32.07 -20.12
CA GLY A 59 23.40 -32.87 -21.20
C GLY A 59 23.24 -34.36 -20.92
N GLY A 60 23.62 -35.19 -21.89
CA GLY A 60 23.38 -36.62 -21.80
C GLY A 60 23.56 -37.31 -23.13
N VAL A 61 22.88 -38.44 -23.29
CA VAL A 61 22.89 -39.19 -24.56
C VAL A 61 21.46 -39.58 -24.90
N GLN A 62 21.00 -39.19 -26.09
CA GLN A 62 19.81 -39.74 -26.72
C GLN A 62 20.17 -41.05 -27.43
N ILE A 63 19.39 -42.10 -27.22
CA ILE A 63 19.58 -43.44 -27.78
C ILE A 63 18.38 -43.77 -28.67
N ASN A 64 18.60 -43.78 -29.98
CA ASN A 64 17.58 -44.20 -30.96
C ASN A 64 17.81 -45.68 -31.31
N THR A 65 16.73 -46.48 -31.34
CA THR A 65 16.78 -47.91 -31.72
C THR A 65 15.77 -48.23 -32.80
N GLY A 66 16.17 -49.07 -33.76
CA GLY A 66 15.38 -49.34 -34.96
C GLY A 66 15.88 -50.53 -35.76
N LEU A 67 15.07 -50.97 -36.73
CA LEU A 67 15.49 -51.95 -37.73
C LEU A 67 15.94 -51.22 -38.99
N ASP A 68 17.11 -51.56 -39.51
CA ASP A 68 17.64 -51.07 -40.79
C ASP A 68 16.83 -51.69 -41.95
N THR A 69 15.67 -51.09 -42.23
CA THR A 69 14.70 -51.60 -43.20
C THR A 69 15.17 -51.43 -44.63
N ASN A 70 16.01 -50.44 -44.89
CA ASN A 70 16.56 -50.17 -46.22
C ASN A 70 17.97 -50.77 -46.44
N GLN A 71 18.55 -51.40 -45.41
CA GLN A 71 19.84 -52.10 -45.40
C GLN A 71 21.05 -51.20 -45.70
N ASN A 72 20.99 -49.92 -45.31
CA ASN A 72 22.07 -48.96 -45.56
C ASN A 72 23.12 -48.91 -44.43
N ASN A 73 22.94 -49.68 -43.34
CA ASN A 73 23.76 -49.72 -42.11
C ASN A 73 23.79 -48.41 -41.31
N THR A 74 22.81 -47.54 -41.52
CA THR A 74 22.53 -46.36 -40.71
C THR A 74 21.07 -46.43 -40.26
N ILE A 75 20.71 -45.73 -39.19
CA ILE A 75 19.30 -45.64 -38.77
C ILE A 75 18.74 -44.32 -39.30
N ASP A 76 17.84 -44.40 -40.27
CA ASP A 76 17.17 -43.20 -40.77
C ASP A 76 16.01 -42.79 -39.83
N ALA A 77 15.59 -41.52 -39.87
CA ALA A 77 14.52 -41.02 -38.98
C ALA A 77 13.21 -41.84 -39.06
N THR A 78 12.90 -42.43 -40.21
CA THR A 78 11.72 -43.29 -40.41
C THR A 78 11.89 -44.70 -39.86
N GLU A 79 13.10 -45.10 -39.47
CA GLU A 79 13.45 -46.43 -38.98
C GLU A 79 13.55 -46.50 -37.45
N ILE A 80 13.55 -45.33 -36.79
CA ILE A 80 13.54 -45.21 -35.34
C ILE A 80 12.21 -45.74 -34.82
N THR A 81 12.30 -46.80 -34.01
CA THR A 81 11.15 -47.45 -33.36
C THR A 81 11.05 -47.12 -31.87
N SER A 82 12.14 -46.67 -31.25
CA SER A 82 12.19 -46.23 -29.86
C SER A 82 13.33 -45.23 -29.68
N THR A 83 13.10 -44.22 -28.85
CA THR A 83 14.06 -43.21 -28.42
C THR A 83 14.08 -43.20 -26.89
N GLU A 84 15.26 -43.28 -26.30
CA GLU A 84 15.49 -43.23 -24.85
C GLU A 84 16.51 -42.13 -24.53
N TYR A 85 16.42 -41.53 -23.34
CA TYR A 85 17.35 -40.47 -22.91
C TYR A 85 18.09 -40.91 -21.65
N VAL A 86 19.41 -40.77 -21.65
CA VAL A 86 20.26 -40.99 -20.48
C VAL A 86 20.90 -39.66 -20.10
N CYS A 87 20.24 -38.94 -19.20
CA CYS A 87 20.67 -37.61 -18.79
C CYS A 87 21.74 -37.66 -17.70
N ALA A 88 22.66 -36.69 -17.74
CA ALA A 88 23.58 -36.45 -16.63
C ALA A 88 22.80 -35.91 -15.41
N PRO A 89 23.21 -36.26 -14.18
CA PRO A 89 22.53 -35.77 -12.97
C PRO A 89 22.62 -34.24 -12.88
N SER A 90 21.52 -33.59 -12.47
CA SER A 90 21.44 -32.16 -12.22
C SER A 90 22.41 -31.71 -11.10
N ILE A 91 22.97 -30.49 -11.17
CA ILE A 91 23.83 -29.94 -10.12
C ILE A 91 22.94 -29.08 -9.22
N PRO A 92 22.75 -29.43 -7.93
CA PRO A 92 21.99 -28.60 -7.00
C PRO A 92 22.61 -27.22 -6.88
N VAL A 93 21.77 -26.18 -6.95
CA VAL A 93 22.23 -24.80 -6.73
C VAL A 93 22.68 -24.64 -5.29
N SER A 94 23.87 -24.08 -5.10
CA SER A 94 24.30 -23.56 -3.81
C SER A 94 23.72 -22.15 -3.64
N VAL A 95 22.51 -22.05 -3.10
CA VAL A 95 21.82 -20.76 -2.89
C VAL A 95 22.70 -19.76 -2.12
N ALA A 96 23.55 -20.24 -1.20
CA ALA A 96 24.52 -19.45 -0.46
C ALA A 96 25.64 -18.78 -1.29
N ASN A 97 25.78 -19.11 -2.58
CA ASN A 97 26.77 -18.52 -3.49
C ASN A 97 26.12 -17.74 -4.64
N LEU A 98 24.80 -17.52 -4.59
CA LEU A 98 24.11 -16.72 -5.58
C LEU A 98 24.57 -15.25 -5.48
N THR A 99 24.63 -14.59 -6.63
CA THR A 99 24.92 -13.17 -6.75
C THR A 99 23.90 -12.55 -7.69
N GLY A 100 23.24 -11.47 -7.28
CA GLY A 100 22.21 -10.78 -8.06
C GLY A 100 20.97 -10.47 -7.24
N GLU A 101 20.28 -9.39 -7.61
CA GLU A 101 19.08 -8.89 -6.94
C GLU A 101 17.84 -9.73 -7.23
N LYS A 102 17.69 -10.19 -8.49
CA LYS A 102 16.66 -11.13 -8.95
C LYS A 102 17.24 -12.25 -9.80
N ILE A 103 16.76 -13.47 -9.61
CA ILE A 103 17.12 -14.65 -10.40
C ILE A 103 15.87 -15.46 -10.74
N THR A 104 15.57 -15.61 -12.02
CA THR A 104 14.44 -16.42 -12.51
C THR A 104 14.88 -17.85 -12.83
N TYR A 105 14.08 -18.82 -12.41
CA TYR A 105 14.25 -20.25 -12.71
C TYR A 105 13.13 -20.71 -13.65
N PRO A 106 13.43 -20.94 -14.93
CA PRO A 106 12.43 -21.46 -15.87
C PRO A 106 12.01 -22.88 -15.49
N ILE A 107 10.77 -23.22 -15.82
CA ILE A 107 10.20 -24.57 -15.73
C ILE A 107 10.23 -25.19 -17.13
N ALA A 108 10.55 -26.48 -17.26
CA ALA A 108 10.53 -27.16 -18.56
C ALA A 108 9.10 -27.22 -19.15
N GLU A 109 8.95 -26.99 -20.45
CA GLU A 109 7.64 -27.03 -21.13
C GLU A 109 6.88 -28.35 -20.92
N SER A 110 7.59 -29.47 -20.94
CA SER A 110 7.00 -30.79 -20.68
C SER A 110 6.45 -30.96 -19.26
N ALA A 111 6.94 -30.17 -18.30
CA ALA A 111 6.46 -30.20 -16.92
C ALA A 111 5.22 -29.31 -16.71
N LYS A 112 5.01 -28.30 -17.57
CA LYS A 112 3.89 -27.36 -17.47
C LYS A 112 2.61 -27.85 -18.15
N ALA A 113 2.74 -28.64 -19.22
CA ALA A 113 1.59 -29.04 -20.03
C ALA A 113 0.54 -29.83 -19.23
N LEU A 114 -0.72 -29.38 -19.26
CA LEU A 114 -1.85 -30.05 -18.61
C LEU A 114 -2.73 -30.78 -19.63
N ALA A 115 -3.43 -30.03 -20.50
CA ALA A 115 -4.37 -30.58 -21.48
C ALA A 115 -4.69 -29.55 -22.57
N THR A 116 -5.19 -30.00 -23.72
CA THR A 116 -5.91 -29.13 -24.68
C THR A 116 -7.40 -29.32 -24.46
N ALA A 117 -8.09 -28.28 -24.00
CA ALA A 117 -9.52 -28.31 -23.75
C ALA A 117 -10.31 -27.89 -25.00
N SER A 118 -11.28 -28.71 -25.38
CA SER A 118 -12.22 -28.42 -26.48
C SER A 118 -13.61 -28.16 -25.93
N PHE A 119 -14.28 -27.11 -26.44
CA PHE A 119 -15.57 -26.68 -25.93
C PHE A 119 -16.70 -26.94 -26.94
N SER A 120 -17.82 -27.50 -26.47
CA SER A 120 -18.97 -27.73 -27.35
C SER A 120 -20.30 -27.75 -26.61
N GLU A 121 -21.23 -26.87 -26.96
CA GLU A 121 -22.59 -26.87 -26.37
C GLU A 121 -23.64 -26.91 -27.49
N GLY A 122 -24.65 -27.77 -27.35
CA GLY A 122 -25.80 -27.78 -28.26
C GLY A 122 -25.46 -28.01 -29.75
N GLY A 123 -24.32 -28.63 -30.07
CA GLY A 123 -23.82 -28.82 -31.43
C GLY A 123 -23.03 -27.63 -32.01
N ARG A 124 -22.77 -26.60 -31.20
CA ARG A 124 -21.79 -25.53 -31.45
C ARG A 124 -20.41 -26.00 -30.99
N THR A 125 -19.35 -25.49 -31.63
CA THR A 125 -17.96 -25.80 -31.26
C THR A 125 -17.25 -24.48 -31.03
N GLY A 126 -16.58 -24.35 -29.88
CA GLY A 126 -15.77 -23.21 -29.50
C GLY A 126 -14.32 -23.36 -29.94
N ASN A 127 -13.49 -22.41 -29.53
CA ASN A 127 -12.05 -22.47 -29.71
C ASN A 127 -11.44 -23.45 -28.70
N ASP A 128 -10.42 -24.19 -29.13
CA ASP A 128 -9.61 -25.00 -28.21
C ASP A 128 -8.67 -24.09 -27.41
N ILE A 129 -8.39 -24.45 -26.16
CA ILE A 129 -7.42 -23.76 -25.29
C ILE A 129 -6.39 -24.77 -24.81
N ASP A 130 -5.11 -24.45 -24.99
CA ASP A 130 -4.01 -25.20 -24.39
C ASP A 130 -3.82 -24.74 -22.93
N LEU A 131 -3.91 -25.69 -22.02
CA LEU A 131 -3.85 -25.46 -20.57
C LEU A 131 -2.50 -25.93 -20.03
N THR A 132 -1.99 -25.16 -19.07
CA THR A 132 -0.81 -25.50 -18.27
C THR A 132 -1.22 -25.73 -16.82
N ILE A 133 -0.34 -26.31 -16.00
CA ILE A 133 -0.57 -26.47 -14.57
C ILE A 133 -0.33 -25.14 -13.85
N GLY A 134 -1.31 -24.70 -13.06
CA GLY A 134 -1.15 -23.61 -12.09
C GLY A 134 -0.41 -24.10 -10.86
N PHE A 135 0.89 -23.75 -10.76
CA PHE A 135 1.73 -24.17 -9.64
C PHE A 135 1.81 -23.16 -8.49
N GLY A 136 1.28 -21.95 -8.68
CA GLY A 136 1.64 -20.78 -7.90
C GLY A 136 0.61 -20.31 -6.89
N SER A 137 -0.46 -21.08 -6.64
CA SER A 137 -1.52 -20.69 -5.72
C SER A 137 -0.98 -20.53 -4.29
N GLY A 138 -0.08 -21.40 -3.83
CA GLY A 138 0.68 -21.16 -2.61
C GLY A 138 2.05 -21.83 -2.60
N ALA A 139 2.95 -21.38 -1.71
CA ALA A 139 4.30 -21.92 -1.62
C ALA A 139 4.85 -21.97 -0.19
N PHE A 140 5.76 -22.90 0.07
CA PHE A 140 6.40 -23.01 1.37
C PHE A 140 7.73 -23.75 1.33
N ARG A 141 8.61 -23.39 2.27
CA ARG A 141 9.76 -24.23 2.62
C ARG A 141 9.92 -24.35 4.12
N HIS A 142 10.02 -25.60 4.58
CA HIS A 142 10.40 -25.87 5.96
C HIS A 142 11.90 -25.58 6.18
N GLN A 143 12.28 -25.03 7.34
CA GLN A 143 13.68 -24.67 7.66
C GLN A 143 14.67 -25.84 7.63
N ASN A 144 14.19 -27.07 7.83
CA ASN A 144 15.02 -28.29 7.77
C ASN A 144 15.14 -28.88 6.36
N ASP A 145 14.40 -28.37 5.37
CA ASP A 145 14.51 -28.83 3.99
C ASP A 145 15.77 -28.24 3.32
N PRO A 146 16.33 -28.92 2.31
CA PRO A 146 17.47 -28.40 1.56
C PRO A 146 17.20 -26.99 1.02
N ILE A 147 18.23 -26.14 1.03
CA ILE A 147 18.05 -24.70 0.78
C ILE A 147 17.51 -24.37 -0.61
N ASN A 148 17.66 -25.32 -1.54
CA ASN A 148 17.27 -25.25 -2.93
C ASN A 148 16.00 -26.07 -3.26
N THR A 149 15.24 -26.47 -2.24
CA THR A 149 13.98 -27.21 -2.38
C THR A 149 12.86 -26.45 -1.68
N PHE A 150 11.65 -26.53 -2.21
CA PHE A 150 10.43 -25.93 -1.66
C PHE A 150 9.22 -26.70 -2.19
N TYR A 151 8.04 -26.40 -1.66
CA TYR A 151 6.78 -26.99 -2.05
C TYR A 151 5.87 -25.88 -2.60
N THR A 152 5.04 -26.23 -3.57
CA THR A 152 3.92 -25.40 -4.00
C THR A 152 2.66 -26.22 -4.10
N ILE A 153 1.50 -25.56 -4.22
CA ILE A 153 0.20 -26.20 -4.39
C ILE A 153 -0.54 -25.59 -5.57
N SER A 154 -1.31 -26.41 -6.29
CA SER A 154 -2.24 -25.93 -7.32
C SER A 154 -3.61 -25.63 -6.73
N ASP A 155 -4.32 -24.67 -7.33
CA ASP A 155 -5.71 -24.37 -7.02
C ASP A 155 -6.68 -25.47 -7.52
N ARG A 156 -8.01 -25.25 -7.49
CA ARG A 156 -9.12 -26.12 -7.96
C ARG A 156 -9.05 -26.61 -9.41
N GLY A 157 -8.06 -26.20 -10.18
CA GLY A 157 -7.94 -26.53 -11.59
C GLY A 157 -8.36 -25.41 -12.53
N PRO A 158 -8.17 -25.62 -13.85
CA PRO A 158 -8.50 -24.62 -14.86
C PRO A 158 -10.00 -24.28 -14.78
N ASN A 159 -10.31 -22.99 -14.67
CA ASN A 159 -11.69 -22.54 -14.62
C ASN A 159 -11.86 -21.21 -15.37
N ILE A 160 -12.98 -21.09 -16.10
CA ILE A 160 -13.31 -19.89 -16.89
C ILE A 160 -14.63 -19.33 -16.36
N LYS A 161 -14.71 -18.03 -16.07
CA LYS A 161 -15.98 -17.42 -15.67
C LYS A 161 -16.97 -17.54 -16.83
N CYS A 162 -18.22 -17.88 -16.52
CA CYS A 162 -19.26 -18.00 -17.55
C CYS A 162 -19.46 -16.71 -18.37
N GLY A 163 -19.21 -15.54 -17.77
CA GLY A 163 -19.24 -14.25 -18.47
C GLY A 163 -18.16 -14.08 -19.54
N ASP A 164 -17.03 -14.76 -19.41
CA ASP A 164 -15.86 -14.63 -20.30
C ASP A 164 -15.86 -15.68 -21.43
N ALA A 165 -16.90 -16.53 -21.48
CA ALA A 165 -16.99 -17.63 -22.44
C ALA A 165 -17.04 -17.16 -23.90
N GLU A 166 -17.71 -16.04 -24.21
CA GLU A 166 -17.73 -15.53 -25.58
C GLU A 166 -16.34 -15.09 -26.04
N GLU A 167 -15.60 -14.41 -25.18
CA GLU A 167 -14.26 -13.89 -25.49
C GLU A 167 -13.23 -15.01 -25.62
N LEU A 168 -13.17 -15.91 -24.63
CA LEU A 168 -12.13 -16.93 -24.56
C LEU A 168 -12.41 -18.13 -25.48
N ILE A 169 -13.66 -18.62 -25.50
CA ILE A 169 -14.01 -19.85 -26.22
C ILE A 169 -14.93 -19.62 -27.43
N GLY A 170 -15.35 -18.38 -27.70
CA GLY A 170 -16.17 -18.05 -28.89
C GLY A 170 -17.62 -18.51 -28.81
N LEU A 171 -18.13 -18.84 -27.62
CA LEU A 171 -19.49 -19.36 -27.42
C LEU A 171 -20.30 -18.44 -26.50
N THR A 172 -21.35 -17.83 -27.06
CA THR A 172 -22.32 -17.02 -26.30
C THR A 172 -23.28 -17.88 -25.48
N GLU A 173 -23.67 -17.38 -24.31
CA GLU A 173 -24.62 -18.03 -23.40
C GLU A 173 -24.29 -19.52 -23.18
N PHE A 174 -23.02 -19.82 -22.91
CA PHE A 174 -22.53 -21.19 -22.79
C PHE A 174 -23.07 -21.89 -21.53
N CYS A 175 -23.06 -21.18 -20.40
CA CYS A 175 -23.53 -21.70 -19.11
C CYS A 175 -25.04 -21.56 -18.98
N LYS A 176 -25.77 -22.69 -19.05
CA LYS A 176 -27.24 -22.72 -18.98
C LYS A 176 -27.73 -23.76 -17.99
N ASP A 177 -28.64 -23.34 -17.10
CA ASP A 177 -29.47 -24.25 -16.32
C ASP A 177 -30.92 -24.19 -16.82
N ALA A 178 -31.49 -25.36 -17.12
CA ALA A 178 -32.83 -25.51 -17.70
C ALA A 178 -33.11 -24.60 -18.93
N GLY A 179 -32.06 -24.27 -19.71
CA GLY A 179 -32.13 -23.41 -20.88
C GLY A 179 -32.08 -21.90 -20.60
N VAL A 180 -31.83 -21.51 -19.35
CA VAL A 180 -31.66 -20.12 -18.91
C VAL A 180 -30.19 -19.88 -18.60
N ALA A 181 -29.62 -18.77 -19.08
CA ALA A 181 -28.26 -18.39 -18.75
C ALA A 181 -28.13 -18.10 -17.25
N VAL A 182 -27.09 -18.66 -16.61
CA VAL A 182 -26.80 -18.47 -15.19
C VAL A 182 -25.31 -18.22 -14.99
N ASP A 183 -24.97 -17.52 -13.91
CA ASP A 183 -23.58 -17.31 -13.52
C ASP A 183 -22.94 -18.61 -13.00
N GLY A 184 -21.62 -18.70 -13.11
CA GLY A 184 -20.84 -19.86 -12.70
C GLY A 184 -19.43 -19.85 -13.27
N LYS A 185 -18.78 -21.00 -13.17
CA LYS A 185 -17.46 -21.30 -13.75
C LYS A 185 -17.52 -22.54 -14.63
N ILE A 186 -16.80 -22.51 -15.75
CA ILE A 186 -16.59 -23.63 -16.66
C ILE A 186 -15.29 -24.30 -16.24
N PHE A 187 -15.34 -25.58 -15.91
CA PHE A 187 -14.21 -26.45 -15.57
C PHE A 187 -13.87 -27.31 -16.79
N PRO A 188 -12.83 -26.96 -17.58
CA PRO A 188 -12.51 -27.69 -18.80
C PRO A 188 -11.91 -29.07 -18.53
N VAL A 189 -11.33 -29.27 -17.34
CA VAL A 189 -10.76 -30.52 -16.86
C VAL A 189 -11.44 -30.89 -15.54
N THR A 190 -12.62 -31.51 -15.62
CA THR A 190 -13.51 -31.73 -14.46
C THR A 190 -12.98 -32.78 -13.46
N ASP A 191 -12.01 -33.60 -13.88
CA ASP A 191 -11.33 -34.59 -13.05
C ASP A 191 -9.95 -34.11 -12.57
N PHE A 192 -9.66 -32.81 -12.69
CA PHE A 192 -8.46 -32.22 -12.11
C PHE A 192 -8.51 -32.37 -10.59
N ALA A 193 -7.41 -32.90 -10.04
CA ALA A 193 -7.23 -33.07 -8.61
C ALA A 193 -6.09 -32.15 -8.12
N PRO A 194 -6.38 -31.21 -7.22
CA PRO A 194 -5.36 -30.35 -6.65
C PRO A 194 -4.21 -31.18 -6.07
N SER A 195 -2.98 -30.71 -6.29
CA SER A 195 -1.77 -31.47 -5.99
C SER A 195 -0.68 -30.58 -5.41
N ILE A 196 0.16 -31.17 -4.56
CA ILE A 196 1.35 -30.54 -4.00
C ILE A 196 2.54 -30.91 -4.89
N TYR A 197 3.37 -29.92 -5.23
CA TYR A 197 4.55 -30.10 -6.07
C TYR A 197 5.79 -29.81 -5.24
N GLN A 198 6.68 -30.79 -5.13
CA GLN A 198 7.98 -30.57 -4.53
C GLN A 198 8.99 -30.19 -5.61
N TRP A 199 9.71 -29.12 -5.39
CA TRP A 199 10.64 -28.52 -6.35
C TRP A 199 12.10 -28.64 -5.92
N ARG A 200 13.00 -28.60 -6.91
CA ARG A 200 14.44 -28.42 -6.70
C ARG A 200 15.01 -27.43 -7.71
N LEU A 201 15.70 -26.42 -7.20
CA LEU A 201 16.48 -25.49 -8.01
C LEU A 201 17.81 -26.13 -8.39
N VAL A 202 18.09 -26.14 -9.69
CA VAL A 202 19.28 -26.74 -10.29
C VAL A 202 19.97 -25.79 -11.27
N GLU A 203 21.25 -26.04 -11.49
CA GLU A 203 22.07 -25.37 -12.49
C GLU A 203 22.81 -26.43 -13.31
N ASN A 204 23.05 -26.14 -14.59
CA ASN A 204 23.83 -27.02 -15.45
C ASN A 204 25.31 -26.61 -15.51
N THR A 205 26.13 -27.39 -16.22
CA THR A 205 27.57 -27.10 -16.34
C THR A 205 27.90 -25.82 -17.13
N ASN A 206 26.92 -25.25 -17.83
CA ASN A 206 27.05 -23.97 -18.55
C ASN A 206 26.62 -22.76 -17.70
N GLY A 207 26.01 -23.00 -16.53
CA GLY A 207 25.47 -21.95 -15.67
C GLY A 207 23.99 -21.60 -15.93
N ASP A 208 23.30 -22.36 -16.80
CA ASP A 208 21.87 -22.20 -17.01
C ASP A 208 21.12 -22.73 -15.79
N LYS A 209 20.02 -22.07 -15.42
CA LYS A 209 19.22 -22.38 -14.23
C LYS A 209 17.88 -22.99 -14.63
N GLN A 210 17.33 -23.88 -13.79
CA GLN A 210 16.02 -24.50 -14.00
C GLN A 210 15.40 -24.93 -12.66
N ALA A 211 14.07 -24.93 -12.57
CA ALA A 211 13.33 -25.58 -11.49
C ALA A 211 12.83 -26.96 -11.95
N GLU A 212 13.18 -28.01 -11.20
CA GLU A 212 12.80 -29.40 -11.47
C GLU A 212 11.75 -29.87 -10.44
N ILE A 213 10.65 -30.48 -10.90
CA ILE A 213 9.71 -31.19 -10.05
C ILE A 213 10.35 -32.51 -9.62
N ILE A 214 10.40 -32.76 -8.31
CA ILE A 214 10.94 -34.00 -7.74
C ILE A 214 9.86 -34.96 -7.26
N GLU A 215 8.68 -34.45 -6.89
CA GLU A 215 7.54 -35.25 -6.46
C GLU A 215 6.23 -34.49 -6.73
N VAL A 216 5.17 -35.24 -7.06
CA VAL A 216 3.79 -34.75 -7.16
C VAL A 216 2.92 -35.56 -6.20
N ILE A 217 2.27 -34.87 -5.26
CA ILE A 217 1.44 -35.46 -4.21
C ILE A 217 0.00 -35.01 -4.43
N THR A 218 -0.79 -35.85 -5.09
CA THR A 218 -2.21 -35.58 -5.35
C THR A 218 -3.04 -35.72 -4.08
N LEU A 219 -3.91 -34.74 -3.81
CA LEU A 219 -4.82 -34.76 -2.66
C LEU A 219 -5.91 -35.82 -2.83
N LYS A 220 -6.21 -36.56 -1.76
CA LYS A 220 -7.09 -37.73 -1.79
C LYS A 220 -7.98 -37.82 -0.55
N ASP A 221 -9.12 -38.47 -0.71
CA ASP A 221 -10.01 -38.86 0.38
C ASP A 221 -9.44 -39.99 1.26
N SER A 222 -10.20 -40.42 2.27
CA SER A 222 -9.79 -41.50 3.18
C SER A 222 -9.65 -42.88 2.51
N ASP A 223 -10.23 -43.08 1.33
CA ASP A 223 -10.18 -44.33 0.56
C ASP A 223 -9.07 -44.29 -0.53
N GLY A 224 -8.38 -43.16 -0.68
CA GLY A 224 -7.31 -42.94 -1.65
C GLY A 224 -7.78 -42.48 -3.03
N ASN A 225 -9.03 -42.06 -3.16
CA ASN A 225 -9.57 -41.46 -4.39
C ASN A 225 -9.14 -39.99 -4.47
N PRO A 226 -8.71 -39.48 -5.65
CA PRO A 226 -8.43 -38.05 -5.81
C PRO A 226 -9.68 -37.20 -5.53
N VAL A 227 -9.50 -36.10 -4.80
CA VAL A 227 -10.56 -35.09 -4.62
C VAL A 227 -10.61 -34.15 -5.82
N SER A 228 -11.79 -33.63 -6.14
CA SER A 228 -11.97 -32.70 -7.26
C SER A 228 -11.73 -31.24 -6.83
N GLY A 229 -11.72 -30.33 -7.80
CA GLY A 229 -11.85 -28.88 -7.55
C GLY A 229 -13.27 -28.32 -7.79
N ILE A 230 -14.28 -29.18 -7.86
CA ILE A 230 -15.66 -28.74 -8.15
C ILE A 230 -16.28 -28.04 -6.93
N SER A 231 -17.08 -27.00 -7.15
CA SER A 231 -17.65 -26.16 -6.10
C SER A 231 -18.47 -26.95 -5.05
N ASN A 232 -18.37 -26.52 -3.79
CA ASN A 232 -19.06 -27.14 -2.64
C ASN A 232 -20.56 -26.79 -2.57
N PRO A 233 -21.42 -27.60 -1.91
CA PRO A 233 -22.85 -27.34 -1.75
C PRO A 233 -23.16 -26.33 -0.63
N LEU A 234 -22.54 -25.15 -0.64
CA LEU A 234 -22.65 -24.17 0.44
C LEU A 234 -23.79 -23.16 0.24
N THR A 235 -24.50 -22.86 1.32
CA THR A 235 -25.58 -21.87 1.40
C THR A 235 -25.43 -20.98 2.64
N PHE A 236 -25.91 -19.74 2.53
CA PHE A 236 -26.05 -18.84 3.66
C PHE A 236 -27.23 -19.24 4.56
N ALA A 237 -27.33 -18.63 5.75
CA ALA A 237 -28.38 -18.94 6.72
C ALA A 237 -29.80 -18.65 6.21
N ASP A 238 -29.96 -17.73 5.26
CA ASP A 238 -31.23 -17.41 4.60
C ASP A 238 -31.59 -18.37 3.44
N GLY A 239 -30.71 -19.32 3.13
CA GLY A 239 -30.86 -20.30 2.06
C GLY A 239 -30.40 -19.83 0.68
N SER A 240 -29.85 -18.62 0.56
CA SER A 240 -29.21 -18.17 -0.67
C SER A 240 -27.87 -18.90 -0.91
N SER A 241 -27.46 -19.02 -2.18
CA SER A 241 -26.23 -19.74 -2.55
C SER A 241 -24.99 -19.02 -2.01
N ASN A 242 -24.07 -19.76 -1.42
CA ASN A 242 -22.72 -19.30 -1.03
C ASN A 242 -21.64 -20.07 -1.80
N THR A 243 -21.96 -20.43 -3.04
CA THR A 243 -21.12 -21.20 -3.95
C THR A 243 -21.48 -20.81 -5.39
N GLU A 244 -20.54 -20.96 -6.32
CA GLU A 244 -20.80 -20.79 -7.75
C GLU A 244 -21.25 -22.09 -8.42
N ASN A 245 -22.03 -21.99 -9.50
CA ASN A 245 -22.34 -23.14 -10.35
C ASN A 245 -21.09 -23.60 -11.11
N ALA A 246 -20.94 -24.90 -11.30
CA ALA A 246 -19.87 -25.49 -12.09
C ALA A 246 -20.41 -26.09 -13.40
N PHE A 247 -19.73 -25.85 -14.52
CA PHE A 247 -20.08 -26.35 -15.84
C PHE A 247 -18.93 -27.14 -16.45
N ALA A 248 -19.21 -28.23 -17.16
CA ALA A 248 -18.19 -28.92 -17.95
C ALA A 248 -17.89 -28.20 -19.27
N SER A 249 -16.84 -28.64 -19.98
CA SER A 249 -16.47 -28.16 -21.33
C SER A 249 -17.54 -28.44 -22.40
N ASP A 250 -18.55 -29.24 -22.11
CA ASP A 250 -19.70 -29.46 -23.00
C ASP A 250 -20.94 -28.60 -22.66
N GLY A 251 -20.81 -27.70 -21.67
CA GLY A 251 -21.88 -26.81 -21.19
C GLY A 251 -22.87 -27.48 -20.24
N SER A 252 -22.65 -28.74 -19.84
CA SER A 252 -23.47 -29.39 -18.82
C SER A 252 -23.22 -28.81 -17.42
N LEU A 253 -24.29 -28.56 -16.67
CA LEU A 253 -24.23 -28.21 -15.26
C LEU A 253 -23.77 -29.44 -14.44
N LEU A 254 -22.75 -29.23 -13.61
CA LEU A 254 -22.18 -30.25 -12.73
C LEU A 254 -22.88 -30.24 -11.37
N ASP A 255 -22.98 -31.41 -10.75
CA ASP A 255 -23.40 -31.52 -9.36
C ASP A 255 -22.32 -30.94 -8.44
N PHE A 256 -22.74 -30.33 -7.32
CA PHE A 256 -21.81 -29.88 -6.29
C PHE A 256 -21.07 -31.06 -5.65
N ASP A 257 -19.83 -30.83 -5.24
CA ASP A 257 -18.99 -31.82 -4.58
C ASP A 257 -18.66 -31.38 -3.15
N ALA A 258 -19.05 -32.18 -2.14
CA ALA A 258 -18.72 -31.89 -0.75
C ALA A 258 -17.21 -32.02 -0.44
N GLU A 259 -16.48 -32.76 -1.27
CA GLU A 259 -15.03 -32.97 -1.17
C GLU A 259 -14.22 -32.01 -2.02
N GLY A 260 -14.88 -31.20 -2.86
CA GLY A 260 -14.21 -30.25 -3.74
C GLY A 260 -13.37 -29.24 -2.96
N LEU A 261 -12.16 -28.96 -3.45
CA LEU A 261 -11.23 -28.04 -2.81
C LEU A 261 -10.73 -26.96 -3.75
N ASP A 262 -10.48 -25.81 -3.16
CA ASP A 262 -9.85 -24.64 -3.75
C ASP A 262 -8.64 -24.24 -2.91
N PRO A 263 -7.52 -25.00 -2.97
CA PRO A 263 -6.40 -24.79 -2.06
C PRO A 263 -5.62 -23.54 -2.43
N GLU A 264 -5.37 -22.66 -1.45
CA GLU A 264 -4.70 -21.37 -1.68
C GLU A 264 -3.34 -21.24 -1.00
N ALA A 265 -3.07 -22.05 0.03
CA ALA A 265 -1.75 -22.04 0.65
C ALA A 265 -1.40 -23.36 1.32
N ILE A 266 -0.11 -23.55 1.61
CA ILE A 266 0.42 -24.78 2.16
C ILE A 266 1.52 -24.51 3.18
N VAL A 267 1.55 -25.28 4.26
CA VAL A 267 2.72 -25.43 5.12
C VAL A 267 3.02 -26.90 5.36
N LYS A 268 4.30 -27.24 5.50
CA LYS A 268 4.78 -28.57 5.82
C LYS A 268 5.38 -28.60 7.22
N LEU A 269 4.98 -29.58 8.02
CA LEU A 269 5.53 -29.79 9.35
C LEU A 269 6.77 -30.70 9.34
N SER A 270 7.46 -30.73 10.46
CA SER A 270 8.69 -31.49 10.69
C SER A 270 8.48 -33.01 10.64
N ASP A 271 7.26 -33.49 10.85
CA ASP A 271 6.86 -34.89 10.66
C ASP A 271 6.57 -35.25 9.19
N GLY A 272 6.57 -34.26 8.28
CA GLY A 272 6.34 -34.41 6.86
C GLY A 272 4.90 -34.19 6.40
N THR A 273 3.95 -34.11 7.33
CA THR A 273 2.54 -33.81 7.03
C THR A 273 2.34 -32.34 6.66
N PHE A 274 1.17 -32.01 6.12
CA PHE A 274 0.84 -30.67 5.64
C PHE A 274 -0.38 -30.09 6.35
N TRP A 275 -0.40 -28.77 6.43
CA TRP A 275 -1.63 -28.00 6.59
C TRP A 275 -1.86 -27.16 5.33
N ILE A 276 -3.10 -27.08 4.87
CA ILE A 276 -3.49 -26.40 3.64
C ILE A 276 -4.62 -25.41 3.94
N ALA A 277 -4.53 -24.19 3.43
CA ALA A 277 -5.62 -23.23 3.41
C ALA A 277 -6.52 -23.48 2.20
N GLU A 278 -7.83 -23.30 2.36
CA GLU A 278 -8.80 -23.61 1.32
C GLU A 278 -9.96 -22.61 1.28
N GLU A 279 -10.30 -22.19 0.05
CA GLU A 279 -11.10 -21.02 -0.21
C GLU A 279 -12.62 -21.26 -0.08
N TYR A 280 -13.15 -22.36 -0.63
CA TYR A 280 -14.60 -22.58 -0.70
C TYR A 280 -15.23 -22.62 0.68
N GLY A 281 -14.65 -23.38 1.60
CA GLY A 281 -15.19 -23.52 2.94
C GLY A 281 -14.79 -22.39 3.90
N ALA A 282 -13.91 -21.47 3.49
CA ALA A 282 -13.03 -20.75 4.42
C ALA A 282 -12.42 -21.74 5.43
N SER A 283 -11.71 -22.76 4.93
CA SER A 283 -11.34 -23.93 5.71
C SER A 283 -9.85 -24.19 5.72
N ILE A 284 -9.41 -25.04 6.65
CA ILE A 284 -8.03 -25.54 6.68
C ILE A 284 -8.05 -27.06 6.74
N LEU A 285 -7.12 -27.70 6.02
CA LEU A 285 -7.02 -29.16 5.92
C LEU A 285 -5.73 -29.66 6.52
N ARG A 286 -5.81 -30.80 7.21
CA ARG A 286 -4.67 -31.60 7.64
C ARG A 286 -4.45 -32.73 6.65
N VAL A 287 -3.25 -32.87 6.09
CA VAL A 287 -2.96 -33.83 5.02
C VAL A 287 -1.70 -34.65 5.34
N ASP A 288 -1.74 -35.95 5.07
CA ASP A 288 -0.59 -36.85 5.23
C ASP A 288 0.43 -36.67 4.09
N THR A 289 1.61 -37.24 4.27
CA THR A 289 2.76 -37.21 3.35
C THR A 289 2.46 -37.74 1.93
N ASP A 290 1.42 -38.56 1.76
CA ASP A 290 1.00 -39.15 0.48
C ASP A 290 -0.21 -38.46 -0.16
N GLY A 291 -0.71 -37.38 0.47
CA GLY A 291 -1.84 -36.58 0.01
C GLY A 291 -3.19 -36.97 0.59
N THR A 292 -3.28 -37.99 1.45
CA THR A 292 -4.55 -38.33 2.11
C THR A 292 -4.97 -37.24 3.11
N ILE A 293 -6.20 -36.73 2.96
CA ILE A 293 -6.80 -35.76 3.86
C ILE A 293 -7.18 -36.44 5.17
N LEU A 294 -6.59 -35.97 6.27
CA LEU A 294 -6.80 -36.48 7.63
C LEU A 294 -7.95 -35.78 8.34
N SER A 295 -8.15 -34.48 8.08
CA SER A 295 -9.31 -33.71 8.56
C SER A 295 -9.47 -32.38 7.82
N ARG A 296 -10.68 -31.83 7.82
CA ARG A 296 -11.01 -30.47 7.35
C ARG A 296 -11.73 -29.69 8.44
N VAL A 297 -11.23 -28.51 8.77
CA VAL A 297 -11.75 -27.63 9.81
C VAL A 297 -12.41 -26.41 9.15
N VAL A 298 -13.68 -26.18 9.45
CA VAL A 298 -14.56 -25.21 8.79
C VAL A 298 -15.22 -24.25 9.79
N PRO A 299 -15.82 -23.13 9.35
CA PRO A 299 -16.68 -22.30 10.19
C PRO A 299 -17.82 -23.10 10.81
N ALA A 300 -18.11 -22.84 12.09
CA ALA A 300 -19.17 -23.54 12.81
C ALA A 300 -20.52 -23.43 12.07
N GLY A 301 -21.12 -24.58 11.76
CA GLY A 301 -22.35 -24.73 10.97
C GLY A 301 -22.10 -25.27 9.55
N VAL A 302 -20.94 -25.01 8.95
CA VAL A 302 -20.59 -25.43 7.59
C VAL A 302 -20.39 -26.94 7.50
N GLU A 303 -19.91 -27.59 8.56
CA GLU A 303 -19.65 -29.02 8.61
C GLU A 303 -20.89 -29.87 8.32
N THR A 304 -22.08 -29.33 8.57
CA THR A 304 -23.35 -30.00 8.27
C THR A 304 -23.68 -30.02 6.79
N GLN A 305 -23.22 -29.02 6.04
CA GLN A 305 -23.44 -28.91 4.59
C GLN A 305 -22.47 -29.79 3.80
N LEU A 306 -21.28 -30.05 4.36
CA LEU A 306 -20.24 -30.90 3.77
C LEU A 306 -20.28 -32.35 4.26
N SER A 307 -21.35 -32.78 4.93
CA SER A 307 -21.40 -34.08 5.63
C SER A 307 -21.22 -35.32 4.74
N ASP A 308 -21.31 -35.17 3.42
CA ASP A 308 -21.05 -36.22 2.44
C ASP A 308 -19.55 -36.42 2.13
N ALA A 309 -18.65 -35.56 2.64
CA ALA A 309 -17.22 -35.71 2.46
C ALA A 309 -16.66 -36.97 3.15
N ASN A 310 -15.72 -37.66 2.50
CA ASN A 310 -15.14 -38.93 2.96
C ASN A 310 -13.85 -38.70 3.76
N TYR A 311 -13.89 -37.75 4.68
CA TYR A 311 -12.85 -37.49 5.69
C TYR A 311 -13.46 -36.76 6.90
N PRO A 312 -12.79 -36.77 8.08
CA PRO A 312 -13.29 -36.10 9.27
C PRO A 312 -13.48 -34.58 9.10
N LEU A 313 -14.63 -34.06 9.55
CA LEU A 313 -14.99 -32.63 9.54
C LEU A 313 -15.11 -32.06 10.96
N ALA A 314 -14.66 -30.82 11.15
CA ALA A 314 -14.82 -30.09 12.41
C ALA A 314 -15.27 -28.63 12.18
N GLY A 315 -16.43 -28.26 12.72
CA GLY A 315 -16.95 -26.88 12.70
C GLY A 315 -16.44 -26.04 13.87
N SER A 316 -15.12 -25.80 13.95
CA SER A 316 -14.51 -25.10 15.09
C SER A 316 -13.98 -23.70 14.78
N LEU A 317 -14.02 -23.24 13.53
CA LEU A 317 -13.70 -21.84 13.22
C LEU A 317 -14.90 -20.93 13.57
N PRO A 318 -14.69 -19.64 13.87
CA PRO A 318 -15.79 -18.73 14.16
C PRO A 318 -16.81 -18.67 13.00
N ALA A 319 -18.09 -18.74 13.34
CA ALA A 319 -19.16 -18.83 12.33
C ALA A 319 -19.23 -17.62 11.37
N VAL A 320 -18.73 -16.45 11.80
CA VAL A 320 -18.72 -15.22 10.98
C VAL A 320 -17.91 -15.39 9.69
N TYR A 321 -16.91 -16.29 9.67
CA TYR A 321 -16.07 -16.57 8.49
C TYR A 321 -16.87 -17.17 7.32
N HIS A 322 -18.07 -17.73 7.59
CA HIS A 322 -19.00 -18.16 6.54
C HIS A 322 -19.58 -16.98 5.73
N LYS A 323 -19.46 -15.74 6.23
CA LYS A 323 -19.78 -14.50 5.51
C LYS A 323 -18.63 -14.02 4.63
N ARG A 324 -17.67 -14.88 4.27
CA ARG A 324 -16.64 -14.55 3.28
C ARG A 324 -17.28 -14.07 1.98
N LYS A 325 -16.56 -13.24 1.23
CA LYS A 325 -16.93 -12.99 -0.15
C LYS A 325 -16.74 -14.28 -0.97
N LEU A 326 -17.69 -14.57 -1.88
CA LEU A 326 -17.59 -15.71 -2.80
C LEU A 326 -16.28 -15.64 -3.60
N ASN A 327 -15.57 -16.78 -3.73
CA ASN A 327 -14.18 -16.90 -4.22
C ASN A 327 -13.20 -15.91 -3.54
N ARG A 328 -13.28 -15.78 -2.20
CA ARG A 328 -12.38 -15.01 -1.31
C ARG A 328 -12.35 -15.58 0.12
N GLY A 329 -11.76 -16.76 0.28
CA GLY A 329 -11.78 -17.56 1.51
C GLY A 329 -10.57 -17.36 2.42
N ILE A 330 -10.16 -18.42 3.12
CA ILE A 330 -8.85 -18.43 3.80
C ILE A 330 -7.81 -18.54 2.69
N GLU A 331 -7.07 -17.46 2.50
CA GLU A 331 -6.08 -17.36 1.43
C GLU A 331 -4.77 -18.00 1.83
N SER A 332 -4.38 -17.82 3.09
CA SER A 332 -3.04 -18.20 3.50
C SER A 332 -2.98 -18.81 4.88
N ILE A 333 -1.96 -19.67 5.05
CA ILE A 333 -1.63 -20.39 6.27
C ILE A 333 -0.13 -20.29 6.53
N ALA A 334 0.25 -20.04 7.78
CA ALA A 334 1.63 -20.05 8.23
C ALA A 334 1.80 -20.89 9.49
N VAL A 335 2.99 -21.44 9.70
CA VAL A 335 3.34 -22.19 10.91
C VAL A 335 4.52 -21.52 11.60
N SER A 336 4.46 -21.35 12.93
CA SER A 336 5.58 -20.78 13.67
C SER A 336 6.83 -21.67 13.53
N PRO A 337 8.06 -21.11 13.60
CA PRO A 337 9.28 -21.90 13.42
C PRO A 337 9.46 -23.08 14.39
N ALA A 338 8.81 -23.02 15.56
CA ALA A 338 8.81 -24.07 16.58
C ALA A 338 7.65 -25.08 16.42
N GLU A 339 6.73 -24.84 15.49
CA GLU A 339 5.50 -25.61 15.27
C GLU A 339 4.54 -25.63 16.48
N ASP A 340 4.58 -24.56 17.28
CA ASP A 340 3.69 -24.36 18.43
C ASP A 340 2.40 -23.61 18.04
N TYR A 341 2.40 -22.93 16.90
CA TYR A 341 1.27 -22.13 16.43
C TYR A 341 1.02 -22.29 14.93
N LEU A 342 -0.25 -22.24 14.57
CA LEU A 342 -0.73 -22.16 13.19
C LEU A 342 -1.50 -20.85 13.04
N TYR A 343 -1.23 -20.13 11.96
CA TYR A 343 -1.85 -18.85 11.64
C TYR A 343 -2.60 -18.99 10.33
N PHE A 344 -3.76 -18.36 10.20
CA PHE A 344 -4.39 -18.19 8.89
C PHE A 344 -4.99 -16.80 8.73
N ILE A 345 -5.12 -16.37 7.49
CA ILE A 345 -5.64 -15.05 7.13
C ILE A 345 -6.65 -15.17 5.98
N MET A 346 -7.71 -14.36 6.04
CA MET A 346 -8.68 -14.25 4.93
C MET A 346 -8.09 -13.48 3.76
N GLN A 347 -8.51 -13.78 2.52
CA GLN A 347 -8.05 -13.05 1.33
C GLN A 347 -8.41 -11.55 1.39
N SER A 348 -9.63 -11.27 1.87
CA SER A 348 -10.20 -9.92 1.93
C SER A 348 -11.13 -9.78 3.15
N PRO A 349 -11.64 -8.56 3.44
CA PRO A 349 -12.69 -8.39 4.44
C PRO A 349 -13.91 -9.26 4.13
N LEU A 350 -14.68 -9.55 5.17
CA LEU A 350 -15.91 -10.34 5.04
C LEU A 350 -17.01 -9.51 4.37
N ASP A 351 -17.95 -10.17 3.70
CA ASP A 351 -19.16 -9.55 3.15
C ASP A 351 -20.18 -9.38 4.28
N ASN A 352 -19.82 -8.55 5.26
CA ASN A 352 -20.51 -8.42 6.53
C ASN A 352 -20.48 -6.97 7.02
N PRO A 353 -21.45 -6.12 6.65
CA PRO A 353 -22.48 -6.32 5.65
C PRO A 353 -21.93 -6.19 4.22
N ASP A 354 -20.84 -5.46 4.00
CA ASP A 354 -20.21 -5.30 2.69
C ASP A 354 -18.67 -5.20 2.80
N TYR A 355 -17.97 -6.03 2.04
CA TYR A 355 -16.51 -6.06 2.00
C TYR A 355 -15.89 -4.92 1.15
N LYS A 356 -16.65 -4.30 0.24
CA LYS A 356 -16.08 -3.55 -0.90
C LYS A 356 -15.21 -2.35 -0.51
N LEU A 357 -15.53 -1.74 0.63
CA LEU A 357 -14.89 -0.51 1.13
C LEU A 357 -14.03 -0.76 2.36
N SER A 358 -14.22 -1.91 3.00
CA SER A 358 -13.49 -2.28 4.19
C SER A 358 -12.03 -2.53 3.86
N ARG A 359 -11.18 -2.25 4.85
CA ARG A 359 -9.76 -2.61 4.86
C ARG A 359 -9.45 -3.67 5.91
N HIS A 360 -10.43 -4.07 6.73
CA HIS A 360 -10.22 -4.92 7.90
C HIS A 360 -10.30 -6.40 7.53
N VAL A 361 -9.13 -7.04 7.47
CA VAL A 361 -8.94 -8.47 7.23
C VAL A 361 -8.63 -9.16 8.56
N ARG A 362 -9.08 -10.40 8.72
CA ARG A 362 -8.94 -11.14 9.98
C ARG A 362 -7.80 -12.14 9.90
N ILE A 363 -6.92 -12.13 10.92
CA ILE A 363 -5.89 -13.13 11.15
C ILE A 363 -6.26 -13.95 12.39
N MET A 364 -6.21 -15.27 12.27
CA MET A 364 -6.41 -16.18 13.39
C MET A 364 -5.11 -16.82 13.83
N LYS A 365 -4.91 -16.95 15.14
CA LYS A 365 -3.83 -17.71 15.78
C LYS A 365 -4.40 -18.91 16.51
N TYR A 366 -3.92 -20.11 16.21
CA TYR A 366 -4.27 -21.35 16.90
C TYR A 366 -3.05 -21.99 17.54
N ALA A 367 -3.23 -22.63 18.69
CA ALA A 367 -2.21 -23.52 19.24
C ALA A 367 -2.05 -24.76 18.35
N LEU A 368 -0.82 -25.24 18.20
CA LEU A 368 -0.50 -26.48 17.51
C LEU A 368 0.25 -27.40 18.48
N SER A 369 -0.12 -28.67 18.54
CA SER A 369 0.52 -29.64 19.44
C SER A 369 0.65 -30.98 18.76
N ALA A 370 1.89 -31.41 18.53
CA ALA A 370 2.20 -32.65 17.79
C ALA A 370 1.48 -32.69 16.42
N GLY A 371 1.44 -31.54 15.75
CA GLY A 371 0.81 -31.36 14.43
C GLY A 371 -0.72 -31.26 14.43
N GLU A 372 -1.38 -31.44 15.58
CA GLU A 372 -2.83 -31.32 15.71
C GLU A 372 -3.25 -29.91 16.13
N LEU A 373 -4.35 -29.42 15.53
CA LEU A 373 -4.92 -28.10 15.83
C LEU A 373 -5.53 -28.09 17.24
N GLY A 374 -5.11 -27.12 18.05
CA GLY A 374 -5.59 -26.87 19.40
C GLY A 374 -6.67 -25.79 19.46
N ASN A 375 -6.68 -25.04 20.57
CA ASN A 375 -7.63 -23.95 20.77
C ASN A 375 -7.25 -22.70 19.96
N ALA A 376 -8.25 -21.92 19.55
CA ALA A 376 -8.05 -20.54 19.11
C ALA A 376 -7.43 -19.73 20.25
N MET A 377 -6.34 -19.02 19.95
CA MET A 377 -5.57 -18.21 20.90
C MET A 377 -5.80 -16.72 20.68
N GLY A 378 -6.08 -16.30 19.44
CA GLY A 378 -6.41 -14.93 19.13
C GLY A 378 -6.98 -14.73 17.73
N GLU A 379 -7.64 -13.60 17.57
CA GLU A 379 -8.13 -13.04 16.32
C GLU A 379 -7.64 -11.59 16.28
N TYR A 380 -7.00 -11.20 15.19
CA TYR A 380 -6.36 -9.91 15.03
C TYR A 380 -6.81 -9.26 13.74
N VAL A 381 -6.87 -7.93 13.73
CA VAL A 381 -7.23 -7.17 12.53
C VAL A 381 -5.97 -6.78 11.78
N TYR A 382 -5.86 -7.17 10.52
CA TYR A 382 -4.89 -6.66 9.56
C TYR A 382 -5.57 -5.65 8.64
N GLN A 383 -5.00 -4.45 8.51
CA GLN A 383 -5.57 -3.41 7.66
C GLN A 383 -4.88 -3.43 6.29
N LEU A 384 -5.63 -3.69 5.22
CA LEU A 384 -5.14 -3.60 3.83
C LEU A 384 -4.64 -2.18 3.54
N ASP A 385 -3.66 -2.08 2.67
CA ASP A 385 -3.21 -0.82 2.10
C ASP A 385 -4.27 -0.27 1.14
N ARG A 386 -4.14 1.02 0.83
CA ARG A 386 -5.07 1.71 -0.07
C ARG A 386 -4.75 1.37 -1.52
N PRO A 387 -5.75 1.23 -2.41
CA PRO A 387 -5.50 0.85 -3.81
C PRO A 387 -4.60 1.84 -4.55
N GLU A 388 -4.64 3.12 -4.19
CA GLU A 388 -3.86 4.20 -4.82
C GLU A 388 -2.35 3.98 -4.66
N THR A 389 -1.91 3.31 -3.60
CA THR A 389 -0.48 3.06 -3.34
C THR A 389 0.09 1.90 -4.16
N PHE A 390 -0.74 1.18 -4.94
CA PHE A 390 -0.31 0.11 -5.85
C PHE A 390 0.01 0.60 -7.26
N GLY A 391 -0.16 1.90 -7.51
CA GLY A 391 0.19 2.57 -8.76
C GLY A 391 0.82 3.94 -8.50
N ASP A 392 1.33 4.57 -9.55
CA ASP A 392 1.90 5.93 -9.50
C ASP A 392 1.24 6.86 -10.53
N GLY A 393 0.05 6.50 -11.00
CA GLY A 393 -0.66 7.16 -12.11
C GLY A 393 -0.22 6.68 -13.49
N THR A 394 0.99 6.14 -13.64
CA THR A 394 1.54 5.69 -14.94
C THR A 394 1.76 4.17 -15.02
N SER A 395 2.30 3.60 -13.96
CA SER A 395 2.76 2.24 -13.79
C SER A 395 1.99 1.56 -12.64
N GLY A 396 2.12 0.24 -12.52
CA GLY A 396 1.40 -0.51 -11.50
C GLY A 396 -0.11 -0.65 -11.78
N ASP A 397 -0.88 -0.71 -10.70
CA ASP A 397 -2.31 -0.96 -10.66
C ASP A 397 -3.10 0.35 -10.41
N ASN A 398 -3.09 1.25 -11.39
CA ASN A 398 -3.84 2.50 -11.34
C ASN A 398 -5.36 2.30 -11.46
N ASN A 399 -6.15 3.25 -10.92
CA ASN A 399 -7.61 3.31 -11.01
C ASN A 399 -8.30 2.04 -10.49
N LYS A 400 -7.89 1.58 -9.31
CA LYS A 400 -8.45 0.41 -8.63
C LYS A 400 -9.28 0.81 -7.43
N ALA A 401 -10.21 -0.05 -7.05
CA ALA A 401 -11.03 0.14 -5.87
C ALA A 401 -10.50 -0.70 -4.70
N GLN A 402 -10.87 -0.34 -3.46
CA GLN A 402 -10.43 -1.06 -2.26
C GLN A 402 -10.73 -2.56 -2.32
N LYS A 403 -11.90 -2.94 -2.87
CA LYS A 403 -12.29 -4.34 -3.11
C LYS A 403 -11.31 -5.13 -3.98
N ASP A 404 -10.42 -4.48 -4.73
CA ASP A 404 -9.47 -5.14 -5.62
C ASP A 404 -8.15 -5.50 -4.90
N VAL A 405 -7.88 -4.87 -3.75
CA VAL A 405 -6.74 -5.16 -2.88
C VAL A 405 -6.99 -6.43 -2.09
N LYS A 406 -6.00 -7.32 -2.06
CA LYS A 406 -6.11 -8.65 -1.47
C LYS A 406 -4.81 -9.06 -0.78
N VAL A 407 -4.94 -9.89 0.26
CA VAL A 407 -3.85 -10.76 0.70
C VAL A 407 -3.75 -11.91 -0.29
N SER A 408 -2.54 -12.39 -0.57
CA SER A 408 -2.36 -13.65 -1.31
C SER A 408 -1.45 -14.68 -0.66
N GLU A 409 -0.60 -14.29 0.30
CA GLU A 409 0.21 -15.27 1.00
C GLU A 409 0.72 -14.71 2.33
N MET A 410 1.15 -15.59 3.20
CA MET A 410 1.74 -15.28 4.49
C MET A 410 2.78 -16.33 4.86
N LEU A 411 3.88 -15.88 5.48
CA LEU A 411 4.83 -16.80 6.13
C LEU A 411 5.22 -16.28 7.51
N ALA A 412 5.63 -17.19 8.39
CA ALA A 412 6.16 -16.84 9.70
C ALA A 412 7.69 -16.82 9.66
N VAL A 413 8.29 -15.69 10.04
CA VAL A 413 9.75 -15.55 10.22
C VAL A 413 10.18 -15.67 11.68
N GLY A 414 9.22 -15.62 12.60
CA GLY A 414 9.40 -15.75 14.04
C GLY A 414 8.13 -16.25 14.72
N GLU A 415 8.10 -16.21 16.05
CA GLU A 415 6.84 -16.40 16.79
C GLU A 415 6.03 -15.11 16.69
N ASP A 416 4.82 -15.19 16.13
CA ASP A 416 3.92 -14.06 15.87
C ASP A 416 4.44 -12.97 14.91
N ASP A 417 5.67 -13.11 14.40
CA ASP A 417 6.25 -12.29 13.33
C ASP A 417 5.92 -12.90 11.97
N LEU A 418 5.09 -12.20 11.20
CA LEU A 418 4.55 -12.68 9.94
C LEU A 418 4.91 -11.71 8.81
N ILE A 419 5.15 -12.26 7.62
CA ILE A 419 5.26 -11.50 6.38
C ILE A 419 3.97 -11.74 5.60
N ILE A 420 3.25 -10.67 5.26
CA ILE A 420 2.00 -10.69 4.50
C ILE A 420 2.28 -10.20 3.09
N LEU A 421 1.89 -10.99 2.10
CA LEU A 421 1.89 -10.60 0.70
C LEU A 421 0.54 -9.99 0.36
N GLU A 422 0.57 -8.71 0.00
CA GLU A 422 -0.59 -7.94 -0.43
C GLU A 422 -0.46 -7.54 -1.90
N ARG A 423 -1.53 -7.64 -2.69
CA ARG A 423 -1.50 -7.33 -4.12
C ARG A 423 -2.86 -6.90 -4.68
N ILE A 424 -2.84 -6.39 -5.90
CA ILE A 424 -4.03 -6.30 -6.78
C ILE A 424 -3.83 -7.24 -7.98
N SER A 425 -3.02 -6.83 -8.96
CA SER A 425 -2.75 -7.64 -10.16
C SER A 425 -1.29 -7.58 -10.56
N LYS A 426 -0.75 -6.39 -10.83
CA LYS A 426 0.65 -6.19 -11.24
C LYS A 426 1.56 -5.92 -10.06
N THR A 427 1.09 -5.15 -9.09
CA THR A 427 1.91 -4.70 -7.97
C THR A 427 1.74 -5.65 -6.79
N THR A 428 2.86 -6.09 -6.24
CA THR A 428 2.97 -6.97 -5.07
C THR A 428 3.75 -6.25 -3.99
N LYS A 429 3.24 -6.28 -2.77
CA LYS A 429 3.90 -5.73 -1.59
C LYS A 429 4.07 -6.80 -0.52
N LEU A 430 5.19 -6.77 0.18
CA LEU A 430 5.42 -7.59 1.36
C LEU A 430 5.45 -6.69 2.59
N TYR A 431 4.55 -6.95 3.53
CA TYR A 431 4.50 -6.27 4.82
C TYR A 431 4.97 -7.20 5.92
N ARG A 432 5.83 -6.70 6.82
CA ARG A 432 6.08 -7.39 8.09
C ARG A 432 5.10 -6.89 9.14
N ILE A 433 4.56 -7.83 9.92
CA ILE A 433 3.66 -7.59 11.06
C ILE A 433 4.15 -8.36 12.29
N ASN A 434 3.73 -7.90 13.47
CA ASN A 434 3.82 -8.69 14.70
C ASN A 434 2.45 -8.69 15.39
N LEU A 435 1.88 -9.87 15.66
CA LEU A 435 0.52 -9.96 16.23
C LEU A 435 0.41 -9.33 17.63
N GLY A 436 1.52 -9.26 18.38
CA GLY A 436 1.55 -8.62 19.70
C GLY A 436 1.36 -7.11 19.69
N THR A 437 1.39 -6.48 18.52
CA THR A 437 1.16 -5.03 18.36
C THR A 437 -0.31 -4.64 18.19
N GLY A 438 -1.17 -5.59 17.81
CA GLY A 438 -2.61 -5.37 17.63
C GLY A 438 -3.42 -5.92 18.80
N GLU A 439 -4.66 -5.44 18.93
CA GLU A 439 -5.57 -5.93 19.95
C GLU A 439 -6.13 -7.32 19.56
N ASN A 440 -6.17 -8.24 20.52
CA ASN A 440 -6.80 -9.54 20.32
C ASN A 440 -8.32 -9.41 20.49
N ILE A 441 -9.05 -9.42 19.37
CA ILE A 441 -10.50 -9.23 19.35
C ILE A 441 -11.29 -10.54 19.53
N LEU A 442 -10.61 -11.69 19.71
CA LEU A 442 -11.29 -12.98 19.79
C LEU A 442 -12.33 -13.02 20.91
N GLY A 443 -13.58 -13.28 20.53
CA GLY A 443 -14.69 -13.40 21.48
C GLY A 443 -15.27 -12.07 21.97
N THR A 444 -14.85 -10.94 21.40
CA THR A 444 -15.49 -9.63 21.58
C THR A 444 -16.75 -9.48 20.73
N ASP A 445 -17.58 -8.48 21.00
CA ASP A 445 -18.77 -8.19 20.17
C ASP A 445 -18.36 -7.76 18.74
N LEU A 446 -17.27 -6.99 18.61
CA LEU A 446 -16.68 -6.59 17.32
C LEU A 446 -16.30 -7.79 16.44
N SER A 447 -15.78 -8.86 17.05
CA SER A 447 -15.44 -10.10 16.34
C SER A 447 -16.68 -10.86 15.85
N ASN A 448 -17.84 -10.73 16.50
CA ASN A 448 -19.00 -11.61 16.32
C ASN A 448 -20.27 -10.94 15.75
N THR A 449 -20.79 -9.90 16.40
CA THR A 449 -22.11 -9.32 16.10
C THR A 449 -22.04 -7.87 15.61
N GLY A 450 -21.04 -7.11 16.05
CA GLY A 450 -20.90 -5.68 15.80
C GLY A 450 -20.80 -4.87 17.10
N VAL A 451 -20.61 -3.55 16.97
CA VAL A 451 -20.44 -2.57 18.05
C VAL A 451 -21.19 -1.29 17.69
N VAL A 452 -21.73 -0.59 18.69
CA VAL A 452 -22.33 0.74 18.46
C VAL A 452 -21.19 1.75 18.37
N ALA A 453 -21.07 2.40 17.22
CA ALA A 453 -20.03 3.39 16.96
C ALA A 453 -20.58 4.83 17.16
N ASN A 454 -19.71 5.76 17.55
CA ASN A 454 -20.12 7.13 17.92
C ASN A 454 -20.69 7.92 16.73
N GLU A 455 -20.29 7.57 15.51
CA GLU A 455 -20.65 8.32 14.31
C GLU A 455 -22.14 8.19 13.92
N THR A 456 -22.80 7.05 14.20
CA THR A 456 -24.17 6.82 13.71
C THR A 456 -25.15 6.32 14.76
N ASP A 457 -24.74 6.11 16.03
CA ASP A 457 -25.55 5.43 17.09
C ASP A 457 -26.09 4.03 16.66
N GLU A 458 -25.67 3.52 15.50
CA GLU A 458 -26.08 2.25 14.90
C GLU A 458 -25.02 1.17 15.17
N GLU A 459 -25.46 -0.09 15.19
CA GLU A 459 -24.55 -1.24 15.31
C GLU A 459 -23.78 -1.44 14.00
N LYS A 460 -22.46 -1.31 14.08
CA LYS A 460 -21.52 -1.51 12.98
C LYS A 460 -20.73 -2.79 13.16
N THR A 461 -20.53 -3.50 12.07
CA THR A 461 -19.62 -4.65 12.03
C THR A 461 -18.17 -4.20 11.98
N LEU A 462 -17.22 -5.11 12.19
CA LEU A 462 -15.79 -4.79 12.00
C LEU A 462 -15.52 -4.17 10.62
N GLU A 463 -16.24 -4.64 9.61
CA GLU A 463 -16.04 -4.23 8.24
C GLU A 463 -16.59 -2.81 7.94
N ASP A 464 -17.46 -2.25 8.81
CA ASP A 464 -18.04 -0.89 8.66
C ASP A 464 -17.43 0.16 9.61
N VAL A 465 -16.66 -0.26 10.62
CA VAL A 465 -16.10 0.66 11.61
C VAL A 465 -15.03 1.54 10.95
N PHE A 466 -15.14 2.86 11.13
CA PHE A 466 -14.18 3.82 10.57
C PHE A 466 -12.88 3.90 11.37
N ASN A 467 -13.01 3.95 12.70
CA ASN A 467 -11.87 4.01 13.61
C ASN A 467 -11.96 2.87 14.63
N LEU A 468 -10.98 1.95 14.61
CA LEU A 468 -10.98 0.80 15.53
C LEU A 468 -10.73 1.22 16.98
N GLU A 469 -10.03 2.33 17.22
CA GLU A 469 -9.64 2.76 18.57
C GLU A 469 -10.88 3.07 19.43
N VAL A 470 -11.94 3.63 18.82
CA VAL A 470 -13.16 4.03 19.54
C VAL A 470 -14.02 2.85 19.96
N VAL A 471 -13.80 1.69 19.34
CA VAL A 471 -14.46 0.43 19.69
C VAL A 471 -13.54 -0.49 20.51
N GLY A 472 -12.42 0.05 21.01
CA GLY A 472 -11.48 -0.66 21.87
C GLY A 472 -10.66 -1.72 21.14
N ALA A 473 -10.37 -1.51 19.86
CA ALA A 473 -9.51 -2.38 19.05
C ALA A 473 -8.41 -1.57 18.35
N SER A 474 -7.37 -2.25 17.89
CA SER A 474 -6.35 -1.67 17.02
C SER A 474 -5.89 -2.72 16.02
N PRO A 475 -5.60 -2.35 14.77
CA PRO A 475 -5.03 -3.28 13.82
C PRO A 475 -3.60 -3.62 14.26
N VAL A 476 -3.12 -4.79 13.84
CA VAL A 476 -1.70 -5.11 13.94
C VAL A 476 -0.91 -4.06 13.16
N ASN A 477 0.17 -3.60 13.77
CA ASN A 477 1.07 -2.69 13.08
C ASN A 477 1.70 -3.44 11.89
N LYS A 478 1.92 -2.71 10.80
CA LYS A 478 2.59 -3.25 9.62
C LYS A 478 3.66 -2.30 9.13
N SER A 479 4.71 -2.87 8.54
CA SER A 479 5.80 -2.13 7.89
C SER A 479 6.05 -2.69 6.51
N LEU A 480 6.13 -1.82 5.50
CA LEU A 480 6.43 -2.23 4.13
C LEU A 480 7.91 -2.65 4.05
N VAL A 481 8.14 -3.85 3.53
CA VAL A 481 9.47 -4.45 3.37
C VAL A 481 9.89 -4.50 1.91
N PHE A 482 8.92 -4.72 1.02
CA PHE A 482 9.16 -4.82 -0.41
C PHE A 482 7.95 -4.30 -1.20
N ASN A 483 8.20 -3.53 -2.25
CA ASN A 483 7.22 -3.09 -3.23
C ASN A 483 7.73 -3.39 -4.65
N SER A 484 7.06 -4.30 -5.36
CA SER A 484 7.49 -4.72 -6.70
C SER A 484 7.49 -3.57 -7.70
N MET A 485 6.60 -2.58 -7.56
CA MET A 485 6.53 -1.47 -8.51
C MET A 485 7.84 -0.67 -8.55
N THR A 486 8.45 -0.42 -7.39
CA THR A 486 9.66 0.40 -7.26
C THR A 486 10.94 -0.45 -7.24
N GLN A 487 10.88 -1.70 -6.78
CA GLN A 487 12.06 -2.53 -6.57
C GLN A 487 12.22 -3.68 -7.59
N SER A 488 11.16 -4.15 -8.24
CA SER A 488 11.23 -5.24 -9.24
C SER A 488 10.00 -5.22 -10.18
N PRO A 489 9.83 -4.16 -11.01
CA PRO A 489 8.66 -3.98 -11.88
C PRO A 489 8.52 -5.07 -12.97
N GLU A 490 9.55 -5.87 -13.17
CA GLU A 490 9.62 -6.99 -14.10
C GLU A 490 9.17 -8.33 -13.51
N LEU A 491 8.65 -8.36 -12.28
CA LEU A 491 7.94 -9.54 -11.77
C LEU A 491 6.65 -9.81 -12.58
N PRO A 492 6.26 -11.09 -12.74
CA PRO A 492 4.97 -11.41 -13.34
C PRO A 492 3.83 -10.92 -12.45
N LYS A 493 2.65 -10.75 -13.06
CA LYS A 493 1.42 -10.45 -12.34
C LYS A 493 1.00 -11.64 -11.47
N LYS A 494 0.12 -11.39 -10.49
CA LYS A 494 -0.48 -12.42 -9.62
C LYS A 494 0.55 -13.27 -8.88
N ILE A 495 1.53 -12.63 -8.23
CA ILE A 495 2.36 -13.35 -7.26
C ILE A 495 1.48 -13.82 -6.10
N GLU A 496 1.45 -15.13 -5.88
CA GLU A 496 0.56 -15.77 -4.90
C GLU A 496 1.30 -16.76 -4.00
N GLY A 497 2.48 -17.26 -4.40
CA GLY A 497 3.30 -18.09 -3.51
C GLY A 497 4.57 -17.37 -3.04
N ILE A 498 4.90 -17.50 -1.75
CA ILE A 498 6.17 -17.07 -1.15
C ILE A 498 6.85 -18.22 -0.39
N ALA A 499 8.16 -18.41 -0.57
CA ALA A 499 8.93 -19.31 0.28
C ALA A 499 10.21 -18.66 0.78
N TRP A 500 10.45 -18.73 2.09
CA TRP A 500 11.68 -18.23 2.69
C TRP A 500 12.84 -19.20 2.45
N MET A 501 13.75 -18.84 1.54
CA MET A 501 14.83 -19.71 1.09
C MET A 501 16.10 -19.53 1.91
N SER A 502 16.44 -18.34 2.35
CA SER A 502 17.61 -18.13 3.21
C SER A 502 17.56 -16.77 3.85
N ASN A 503 18.53 -16.48 4.70
CA ASN A 503 18.71 -15.12 5.24
C ASN A 503 18.87 -14.06 4.15
N ASP A 504 19.22 -14.44 2.91
CA ASP A 504 19.42 -13.50 1.80
C ASP A 504 18.28 -13.59 0.77
N TYR A 505 17.67 -14.77 0.58
CA TYR A 505 16.78 -15.02 -0.55
C TYR A 505 15.36 -15.44 -0.17
N VAL A 506 14.39 -14.88 -0.89
CA VAL A 506 12.96 -15.22 -0.88
C VAL A 506 12.58 -15.71 -2.28
N MET A 507 11.79 -16.77 -2.37
CA MET A 507 11.21 -17.24 -3.63
C MET A 507 9.79 -16.70 -3.75
N LEU A 508 9.46 -16.13 -4.91
CA LEU A 508 8.12 -15.72 -5.31
C LEU A 508 7.70 -16.49 -6.57
N ILE A 509 6.44 -16.92 -6.61
CA ILE A 509 5.83 -17.61 -7.75
C ILE A 509 4.45 -17.02 -8.03
N ASN A 510 4.13 -16.83 -9.31
CA ASN A 510 2.79 -16.40 -9.71
C ASN A 510 1.84 -17.56 -9.95
N ASP A 511 0.57 -17.36 -9.62
CA ASP A 511 -0.49 -18.12 -10.26
C ASP A 511 -0.65 -17.66 -11.70
N ASN A 512 -0.73 -18.63 -12.61
CA ASN A 512 -0.84 -18.39 -14.04
C ASN A 512 -2.25 -18.71 -14.57
N ASP A 513 -3.20 -18.99 -13.68
CA ASP A 513 -4.58 -19.38 -14.01
C ASP A 513 -4.62 -20.51 -15.05
N PHE A 514 -3.71 -21.48 -14.93
CA PHE A 514 -3.60 -22.62 -15.85
C PHE A 514 -3.33 -22.22 -17.31
N GLY A 515 -2.75 -21.04 -17.55
CA GLY A 515 -2.42 -20.52 -18.87
C GLY A 515 -3.62 -20.04 -19.69
N ILE A 516 -4.81 -19.93 -19.09
CA ILE A 516 -6.06 -19.55 -19.79
C ILE A 516 -5.92 -18.19 -20.51
N GLU A 517 -5.23 -17.23 -19.88
CA GLU A 517 -4.98 -15.90 -20.45
C GLU A 517 -3.57 -15.79 -21.10
N GLY A 518 -2.88 -16.92 -21.32
CA GLY A 518 -1.54 -16.96 -21.89
C GLY A 518 -0.40 -16.62 -20.93
N GLY A 519 -0.67 -16.60 -19.62
CA GLY A 519 0.34 -16.42 -18.58
C GLY A 519 1.16 -17.69 -18.32
N GLU A 520 2.45 -17.52 -18.05
CA GLU A 520 3.35 -18.61 -17.65
C GLU A 520 3.65 -18.51 -16.15
N THR A 521 3.88 -19.65 -15.51
CA THR A 521 4.42 -19.68 -14.15
C THR A 521 5.91 -19.34 -14.19
N GLU A 522 6.33 -18.38 -13.36
CA GLU A 522 7.73 -18.04 -13.15
C GLU A 522 8.12 -18.18 -11.68
N ILE A 523 9.23 -18.86 -11.43
CA ILE A 523 9.84 -18.97 -10.10
C ILE A 523 10.97 -17.94 -10.01
N ASN A 524 10.83 -16.99 -9.09
CA ASN A 524 11.73 -15.85 -8.95
C ASN A 524 12.38 -15.83 -7.56
N LEU A 525 13.71 -15.82 -7.50
CA LEU A 525 14.45 -15.62 -6.25
C LEU A 525 14.87 -14.16 -6.15
N LEU A 526 14.46 -13.50 -5.07
CA LEU A 526 14.80 -12.11 -4.75
C LEU A 526 15.74 -12.04 -3.56
N ASN A 527 16.77 -11.21 -3.66
CA ASN A 527 17.76 -10.98 -2.60
C ASN A 527 17.25 -9.95 -1.57
N ILE A 528 16.12 -10.27 -0.93
CA ILE A 528 15.44 -9.41 0.06
C ILE A 528 15.25 -10.12 1.41
N GLY A 529 15.79 -11.33 1.57
CA GLY A 529 15.60 -12.14 2.78
C GLY A 529 16.10 -11.45 4.04
N GLY A 530 17.12 -10.60 3.93
CA GLY A 530 17.65 -9.82 5.04
C GLY A 530 16.67 -8.75 5.50
N ASP A 531 15.92 -8.14 4.58
CA ASP A 531 14.95 -7.09 4.86
C ASP A 531 13.72 -7.67 5.60
N LEU A 532 13.33 -8.91 5.26
CA LEU A 532 12.25 -9.65 5.92
C LEU A 532 12.55 -9.93 7.41
N VAL A 533 13.82 -10.06 7.80
CA VAL A 533 14.21 -10.50 9.15
C VAL A 533 15.07 -9.49 9.92
N SER A 534 15.31 -8.30 9.37
CA SER A 534 16.15 -7.28 10.02
C SER A 534 15.52 -6.77 11.33
N GLU A 535 16.33 -6.49 12.35
CA GLU A 535 15.81 -5.92 13.61
C GLU A 535 15.29 -4.49 13.43
N SER A 536 15.76 -3.75 12.42
CA SER A 536 15.21 -2.44 12.05
C SER A 536 13.83 -2.53 11.40
N SER A 537 13.45 -3.70 10.87
CA SER A 537 12.07 -3.99 10.43
C SER A 537 11.20 -4.61 11.54
N ASN A 538 11.66 -4.63 12.80
CA ASN A 538 10.77 -4.94 13.91
C ASN A 538 9.63 -3.92 13.89
N VAL A 539 8.42 -4.44 13.80
CA VAL A 539 7.21 -3.66 13.92
C VAL A 539 7.09 -3.24 15.38
N ALA A 540 7.65 -2.07 15.69
CA ALA A 540 7.59 -1.51 17.02
C ALA A 540 6.14 -1.17 17.38
N ALA A 541 5.91 -0.95 18.68
CA ALA A 541 4.74 -0.18 19.09
C ALA A 541 4.78 1.16 18.35
N LYS A 542 3.63 1.59 17.82
CA LYS A 542 3.52 2.90 17.21
C LYS A 542 3.84 3.97 18.27
N PRO A 543 4.65 4.98 17.95
CA PRO A 543 4.87 6.06 18.89
C PRO A 543 3.57 6.83 19.13
N GLY A 544 3.38 7.31 20.35
CA GLY A 544 2.32 8.24 20.72
C GLY A 544 2.83 9.66 20.93
N LEU A 545 1.89 10.59 21.10
CA LEU A 545 2.16 11.98 21.45
C LEU A 545 1.79 12.23 22.92
N THR A 546 2.76 12.65 23.72
CA THR A 546 2.53 12.99 25.14
C THR A 546 2.82 14.47 25.38
N LEU A 547 1.84 15.25 25.84
CA LEU A 547 2.05 16.66 26.17
C LEU A 547 2.90 16.79 27.43
N ILE A 548 4.09 17.40 27.32
CA ILE A 548 5.03 17.57 28.43
C ILE A 548 5.32 19.04 28.74
N GLY A 549 5.09 19.94 27.79
CA GLY A 549 5.32 21.38 27.92
C GLY A 549 4.17 22.19 27.34
N ARG A 550 3.81 23.30 28.01
CA ARG A 550 2.83 24.25 27.49
C ARG A 550 3.16 25.68 27.93
N TYR A 551 3.08 26.61 26.99
CA TYR A 551 3.25 28.05 27.17
C TYR A 551 2.02 28.80 26.67
N GLN A 552 1.71 29.95 27.28
CA GLN A 552 0.63 30.84 26.89
C GLN A 552 1.24 32.18 26.47
N ALA A 553 1.27 32.45 25.17
CA ALA A 553 1.80 33.67 24.58
C ALA A 553 0.80 34.83 24.70
N SER A 554 -0.44 34.61 24.28
CA SER A 554 -1.54 35.57 24.44
C SER A 554 -2.85 34.87 24.78
N THR A 555 -3.86 35.62 25.20
CA THR A 555 -5.26 35.16 25.30
C THR A 555 -6.19 36.06 24.48
N GLY A 556 -5.62 36.81 23.53
CA GLY A 556 -6.30 37.87 22.78
C GLY A 556 -7.08 37.38 21.56
N GLY A 557 -6.68 36.25 20.97
CA GLY A 557 -7.29 35.67 19.75
C GLY A 557 -6.24 35.49 18.65
N GLU A 558 -6.73 35.42 17.41
CA GLU A 558 -6.03 35.25 16.11
C GLU A 558 -4.61 35.84 16.05
N GLY A 559 -3.70 35.11 15.38
CA GLY A 559 -2.31 35.55 15.13
C GLY A 559 -1.36 35.41 16.33
N ALA A 560 -1.73 34.67 17.37
CA ALA A 560 -0.91 34.46 18.56
C ALA A 560 -0.25 33.07 18.58
N ALA A 561 1.07 32.98 18.48
CA ALA A 561 1.79 31.71 18.34
C ALA A 561 1.56 30.98 16.99
N GLU A 562 1.41 31.78 15.94
CA GLU A 562 1.22 31.37 14.54
C GLU A 562 2.39 30.52 14.02
N ILE A 563 3.58 31.10 13.83
CA ILE A 563 4.79 30.32 13.48
C ILE A 563 5.60 29.94 14.71
N VAL A 564 6.16 28.73 14.71
CA VAL A 564 7.10 28.23 15.72
C VAL A 564 8.40 27.71 15.10
N GLN A 565 9.54 28.03 15.72
CA GLN A 565 10.86 27.52 15.34
C GLN A 565 11.66 27.10 16.58
N TYR A 566 12.59 26.15 16.42
CA TYR A 566 13.42 25.66 17.51
C TYR A 566 14.90 26.02 17.32
N HIS A 567 15.51 26.58 18.36
CA HIS A 567 16.94 26.84 18.42
C HIS A 567 17.65 25.82 19.33
N ALA A 568 18.31 24.84 18.71
CA ALA A 568 18.95 23.72 19.41
C ALA A 568 20.03 24.15 20.41
N ASN A 569 20.83 25.18 20.09
CA ASN A 569 21.96 25.56 20.94
C ASN A 569 21.53 26.15 22.29
N SER A 570 20.40 26.87 22.34
CA SER A 570 19.87 27.43 23.59
C SER A 570 18.73 26.62 24.19
N GLU A 571 18.29 25.56 23.51
CA GLU A 571 17.09 24.79 23.85
C GLU A 571 15.88 25.73 24.06
N SER A 572 15.58 26.55 23.05
CA SER A 572 14.49 27.54 23.08
C SER A 572 13.60 27.46 21.85
N ILE A 573 12.31 27.70 22.07
CA ILE A 573 11.29 27.84 21.03
C ILE A 573 11.09 29.31 20.75
N PHE A 574 11.04 29.69 19.48
CA PHE A 574 10.71 31.03 19.01
C PHE A 574 9.31 30.96 18.44
N THR A 575 8.47 31.92 18.80
CA THR A 575 7.10 31.98 18.30
C THR A 575 6.68 33.41 18.00
N ILE A 576 5.91 33.60 16.93
CA ILE A 576 5.34 34.91 16.56
C ILE A 576 4.14 35.19 17.44
N ASN A 577 3.90 36.45 17.79
CA ASN A 577 2.68 36.86 18.50
C ASN A 577 2.17 38.19 17.94
N GLY A 578 1.51 38.11 16.78
CA GLY A 578 0.92 39.23 16.05
C GLY A 578 -0.22 39.93 16.80
N ASP A 579 -1.01 39.20 17.59
CA ASP A 579 -2.08 39.77 18.45
C ASP A 579 -1.55 40.89 19.38
N LEU A 580 -0.30 40.78 19.82
CA LEU A 580 0.35 41.78 20.69
C LEU A 580 1.28 42.76 19.94
N GLY A 581 1.19 42.80 18.61
CA GLY A 581 1.95 43.65 17.69
C GLY A 581 3.19 42.96 17.10
N ASN A 582 4.08 43.75 16.49
CA ASN A 582 5.32 43.27 15.85
C ASN A 582 6.30 42.65 16.87
N ARG A 583 6.11 41.37 17.21
CA ARG A 583 6.82 40.69 18.29
C ARG A 583 7.09 39.22 17.98
N ILE A 584 8.22 38.75 18.48
CA ILE A 584 8.44 37.32 18.77
C ILE A 584 8.64 37.07 20.26
N GLU A 585 8.30 35.86 20.71
CA GLU A 585 8.54 35.37 22.07
C GLU A 585 9.50 34.18 22.03
N VAL A 586 10.48 34.20 22.94
CA VAL A 586 11.50 33.14 23.07
C VAL A 586 11.24 32.38 24.36
N VAL A 587 10.78 31.13 24.21
CA VAL A 587 10.35 30.23 25.28
C VAL A 587 11.43 29.20 25.55
N SER A 588 12.06 29.25 26.73
CA SER A 588 13.10 28.26 27.07
C SER A 588 12.50 26.91 27.44
N VAL A 589 13.06 25.84 26.88
CA VAL A 589 12.75 24.43 27.20
C VAL A 589 13.94 23.67 27.81
N ALA A 590 15.04 24.35 28.12
CA ALA A 590 16.27 23.74 28.64
C ALA A 590 16.14 22.94 29.95
N GLY A 591 15.03 23.11 30.67
CA GLY A 591 14.70 22.37 31.90
C GLY A 591 13.56 21.37 31.76
N LEU A 592 13.03 21.18 30.54
CA LEU A 592 11.89 20.33 30.28
C LEU A 592 12.23 18.86 30.57
N THR A 593 11.28 18.13 31.13
CA THR A 593 11.46 16.71 31.50
C THR A 593 10.45 15.86 30.74
N THR A 594 10.64 14.55 30.71
CA THR A 594 9.71 13.59 30.10
C THR A 594 8.40 13.41 30.89
N ALA A 595 8.15 14.20 31.94
CA ALA A 595 6.96 14.07 32.75
C ALA A 595 5.76 14.72 32.04
N GLU A 596 4.69 13.94 31.86
CA GLU A 596 3.43 14.43 31.31
C GLU A 596 2.91 15.63 32.12
N LEU A 597 2.40 16.63 31.40
CA LEU A 597 1.89 17.85 31.98
C LEU A 597 0.62 17.57 32.79
N ALA A 598 0.67 17.88 34.10
CA ALA A 598 -0.51 17.77 34.95
C ALA A 598 -1.57 18.80 34.53
N SER A 599 -2.80 18.35 34.28
CA SER A 599 -3.93 19.19 33.81
C SER A 599 -3.64 19.88 32.47
N PRO A 600 -3.49 19.10 31.38
CA PRO A 600 -3.00 19.56 30.09
C PRO A 600 -3.85 20.67 29.44
N LEU A 601 -5.13 20.76 29.80
CA LEU A 601 -6.06 21.77 29.28
C LEU A 601 -5.86 23.19 29.88
N THR A 602 -5.16 23.34 31.00
CA THR A 602 -5.15 24.62 31.74
C THR A 602 -3.80 25.03 32.33
N SER A 603 -2.88 24.07 32.52
CA SER A 603 -1.58 24.37 33.11
C SER A 603 -0.59 24.88 32.08
N THR A 604 0.29 25.79 32.49
CA THR A 604 1.51 26.14 31.77
C THR A 604 2.71 25.88 32.68
N ASN A 605 3.77 25.29 32.13
CA ASN A 605 5.01 25.00 32.83
C ASN A 605 6.25 25.63 32.15
N LEU A 606 6.04 26.34 31.06
CA LEU A 606 7.05 27.07 30.31
C LEU A 606 6.91 28.59 30.51
N THR A 607 7.97 29.33 30.21
CA THR A 607 8.01 30.80 30.30
C THR A 607 8.78 31.40 29.13
N GLY A 608 8.26 32.49 28.57
CA GLY A 608 8.86 33.22 27.46
C GLY A 608 9.45 34.58 27.84
N VAL A 609 10.30 35.09 26.94
CA VAL A 609 10.80 36.47 26.94
C VAL A 609 10.41 37.12 25.63
N ASN A 610 9.91 38.36 25.71
CA ASN A 610 9.33 39.05 24.56
C ASN A 610 10.36 39.96 23.89
N TYR A 611 10.35 39.98 22.57
CA TYR A 611 11.16 40.85 21.73
C TYR A 611 10.25 41.66 20.81
N ASP A 612 10.04 42.92 21.18
CA ASP A 612 9.27 43.88 20.38
C ASP A 612 10.18 44.49 19.31
N PHE A 613 9.81 44.34 18.04
CA PHE A 613 10.54 44.92 16.92
C PHE A 613 10.24 46.42 16.77
N PRO A 614 11.16 47.20 16.17
CA PRO A 614 10.91 48.60 15.88
C PRO A 614 9.79 48.73 14.84
N THR A 615 9.06 49.86 14.84
CA THR A 615 8.04 50.16 13.80
C THR A 615 8.65 50.61 12.47
N SER A 616 9.97 50.74 12.40
CA SER A 616 10.69 51.05 11.17
C SER A 616 12.15 50.62 11.23
N VAL A 617 12.71 50.27 10.07
CA VAL A 617 14.08 49.76 9.93
C VAL A 617 14.86 50.48 8.84
N ASP A 618 16.18 50.59 9.03
CA ASP A 618 17.10 51.17 8.07
C ASP A 618 17.69 50.07 7.17
N ILE A 619 17.35 50.09 5.88
CA ILE A 619 17.92 49.19 4.87
C ILE A 619 19.12 49.82 4.14
N GLY A 620 19.70 50.88 4.71
CA GLY A 620 20.89 51.58 4.27
C GLY A 620 20.61 52.73 3.29
N ALA A 621 19.73 52.53 2.31
CA ALA A 621 19.36 53.56 1.33
C ALA A 621 18.14 54.40 1.75
N GLU A 622 17.25 53.80 2.54
CA GLU A 622 15.99 54.38 3.01
C GLU A 622 15.56 53.72 4.32
N THR A 623 14.55 54.31 4.95
CA THR A 623 13.86 53.74 6.11
C THR A 623 12.54 53.16 5.63
N VAL A 624 12.25 51.93 6.05
CA VAL A 624 11.02 51.20 5.74
C VAL A 624 10.19 51.13 7.02
N ASP A 625 8.91 51.51 6.95
CA ASP A 625 7.98 51.37 8.07
C ASP A 625 7.37 49.95 8.05
N ILE A 626 7.36 49.27 9.18
CA ILE A 626 7.00 47.84 9.31
C ILE A 626 5.95 47.62 10.40
N SER A 627 5.11 46.61 10.26
CA SER A 627 3.98 46.34 11.17
C SER A 627 3.85 44.89 11.59
N ASP A 628 4.02 43.92 10.69
CA ASP A 628 3.59 42.54 10.93
C ASP A 628 4.75 41.56 10.68
N VAL A 629 5.07 40.74 11.69
CA VAL A 629 6.00 39.61 11.50
C VAL A 629 5.16 38.42 11.09
N ASN A 630 5.36 37.93 9.86
CA ASN A 630 4.57 36.81 9.33
C ASN A 630 5.32 35.49 9.52
N SER A 631 6.64 35.47 9.34
CA SER A 631 7.41 34.23 9.49
C SER A 631 8.82 34.39 10.04
N ILE A 632 9.32 33.29 10.59
CA ILE A 632 10.65 33.17 11.18
C ILE A 632 11.32 31.87 10.74
N ALA A 633 12.64 31.93 10.53
CA ALA A 633 13.45 30.75 10.27
C ALA A 633 14.77 30.79 11.06
N ILE A 634 15.23 29.61 11.49
CA ILE A 634 16.46 29.47 12.27
C ILE A 634 17.44 28.50 11.58
N HIS A 635 18.70 28.93 11.42
CA HIS A 635 19.80 28.06 10.97
C HIS A 635 21.06 28.31 11.81
N GLY A 636 21.46 27.32 12.62
CA GLY A 636 22.48 27.53 13.65
C GLY A 636 22.09 28.70 14.57
N ASN A 637 23.00 29.66 14.78
CA ASN A 637 22.73 30.87 15.58
C ASN A 637 22.23 32.05 14.73
N LYS A 638 21.52 31.79 13.64
CA LYS A 638 20.97 32.83 12.77
C LYS A 638 19.45 32.76 12.80
N LEU A 639 18.85 33.93 12.97
CA LEU A 639 17.41 34.13 12.89
C LEU A 639 17.13 35.04 11.70
N ALA A 640 16.28 34.57 10.78
CA ALA A 640 15.65 35.39 9.75
C ALA A 640 14.20 35.66 10.16
N VAL A 641 13.75 36.89 10.02
CA VAL A 641 12.40 37.35 10.38
C VAL A 641 11.81 38.07 9.17
N ALA A 642 10.80 37.49 8.54
CA ALA A 642 10.04 38.12 7.47
C ALA A 642 9.04 39.10 8.08
N VAL A 643 9.03 40.34 7.59
CA VAL A 643 8.21 41.42 8.14
C VAL A 643 7.59 42.24 7.02
N ALA A 644 6.27 42.38 7.06
CA ALA A 644 5.51 43.20 6.13
C ALA A 644 5.76 44.70 6.32
N HIS A 645 5.48 45.46 5.26
CA HIS A 645 5.40 46.92 5.32
C HIS A 645 4.13 47.33 6.07
N VAL A 646 4.08 48.54 6.67
CA VAL A 646 2.84 49.12 7.25
C VAL A 646 1.70 49.40 6.23
N ASN A 647 1.97 49.15 4.95
CA ASN A 647 1.03 49.19 3.83
C ASN A 647 1.19 47.84 3.10
N ASP A 648 1.17 46.78 3.91
CA ASP A 648 1.15 45.35 3.62
C ASP A 648 0.88 45.01 2.16
N ILE A 649 -0.29 45.35 1.63
CA ILE A 649 -0.77 44.91 0.31
C ILE A 649 -0.16 45.64 -0.89
N THR A 650 0.63 46.71 -0.71
CA THR A 650 1.13 47.52 -1.86
C THR A 650 2.62 47.84 -1.85
N GLU A 651 3.29 47.68 -0.71
CA GLU A 651 4.68 48.06 -0.55
C GLU A 651 5.53 46.88 -0.10
N ALA A 652 6.68 46.71 -0.73
CA ALA A 652 7.61 45.63 -0.42
C ALA A 652 8.10 45.66 1.04
N GLY A 653 8.04 44.50 1.68
CA GLY A 653 8.51 44.23 3.04
C GLY A 653 10.02 43.99 3.14
N VAL A 654 10.45 43.41 4.27
CA VAL A 654 11.85 43.17 4.59
C VAL A 654 12.05 41.82 5.26
N VAL A 655 13.26 41.27 5.13
CA VAL A 655 13.75 40.23 6.04
C VAL A 655 14.82 40.83 6.94
N LEU A 656 14.65 40.67 8.26
CA LEU A 656 15.59 41.07 9.30
C LEU A 656 16.43 39.87 9.74
N PHE A 657 17.75 40.05 9.83
CA PHE A 657 18.69 39.02 10.24
C PHE A 657 19.35 39.36 11.55
N TYR A 658 19.28 38.41 12.48
CA TYR A 658 19.90 38.50 13.80
C TYR A 658 20.90 37.38 14.02
N THR A 659 21.87 37.63 14.90
CA THR A 659 22.74 36.57 15.43
C THR A 659 22.31 36.29 16.86
N LEU A 660 21.96 35.04 17.13
CA LEU A 660 21.56 34.56 18.44
C LEU A 660 22.81 34.32 19.31
N ASP A 661 22.72 34.70 20.58
CA ASP A 661 23.70 34.32 21.60
C ASP A 661 23.48 32.88 22.10
N ASP A 662 24.34 32.42 23.01
CA ASP A 662 24.29 31.05 23.54
C ASP A 662 23.00 30.76 24.34
N ASP A 663 22.31 31.80 24.84
CA ASP A 663 21.04 31.69 25.57
C ASP A 663 19.82 31.92 24.65
N GLY A 664 20.04 32.08 23.33
CA GLY A 664 19.00 32.37 22.34
C GLY A 664 18.53 33.83 22.34
N GLY A 665 19.22 34.72 23.05
CA GLY A 665 18.95 36.14 23.04
C GLY A 665 19.53 36.84 21.82
N PHE A 666 18.95 37.99 21.47
CA PHE A 666 19.46 38.88 20.42
C PHE A 666 19.07 40.33 20.70
N ASP A 667 19.77 41.29 20.11
CA ASP A 667 19.43 42.71 20.17
C ASP A 667 18.57 43.08 18.97
N VAL A 668 17.29 43.42 19.19
CA VAL A 668 16.36 43.86 18.14
C VAL A 668 16.86 45.08 17.35
N SER A 669 17.83 45.82 17.89
CA SER A 669 18.47 46.98 17.23
C SER A 669 19.71 46.63 16.40
N ASP A 670 20.24 45.41 16.49
CA ASP A 670 21.43 44.94 15.76
C ASP A 670 21.05 43.93 14.67
N TYR A 671 20.47 44.46 13.60
CA TYR A 671 20.00 43.68 12.45
C TYR A 671 20.79 43.99 11.18
N ILE A 672 20.79 43.03 10.26
CA ILE A 672 20.93 43.28 8.82
C ILE A 672 19.52 43.20 8.24
N ALA A 673 19.16 44.13 7.36
CA ALA A 673 17.86 44.13 6.71
C ALA A 673 18.01 44.07 5.20
N THR A 674 17.17 43.27 4.56
CA THR A 674 17.13 43.10 3.10
C THR A 674 15.71 43.30 2.62
N ARG A 675 15.52 44.16 1.62
CA ARG A 675 14.21 44.35 0.98
C ARG A 675 13.85 43.13 0.12
N VAL A 676 12.61 42.67 0.24
CA VAL A 676 12.04 41.51 -0.48
C VAL A 676 10.76 41.91 -1.21
N GLY A 677 9.87 40.98 -1.55
CA GLY A 677 8.60 41.28 -2.20
C GLY A 677 7.56 41.87 -1.24
N VAL A 678 6.33 41.95 -1.73
CA VAL A 678 5.15 42.43 -0.97
C VAL A 678 4.62 41.26 -0.14
N LEU A 679 4.20 41.51 1.11
CA LEU A 679 3.73 40.49 2.06
C LEU A 679 4.64 39.23 2.10
N PRO A 680 5.86 39.34 2.65
CA PRO A 680 6.74 38.19 2.77
C PRO A 680 6.17 37.23 3.81
N ASP A 681 5.44 36.22 3.34
CA ASP A 681 4.68 35.32 4.17
C ASP A 681 5.58 34.24 4.77
N SER A 682 6.11 33.31 3.98
CA SER A 682 7.03 32.27 4.47
C SER A 682 8.51 32.58 4.21
N VAL A 683 9.38 32.29 5.20
CA VAL A 683 10.85 32.35 5.05
C VAL A 683 11.51 31.03 5.42
N ALA A 684 12.47 30.57 4.61
CA ALA A 684 13.21 29.34 4.85
C ALA A 684 14.71 29.46 4.51
N PHE A 685 15.57 28.87 5.35
CA PHE A 685 16.98 28.66 5.02
C PHE A 685 17.17 27.41 4.18
N THR A 686 18.10 27.45 3.21
CA THR A 686 18.57 26.19 2.61
C THR A 686 19.21 25.29 3.68
N PRO A 687 19.11 23.95 3.57
CA PRO A 687 19.73 23.04 4.53
C PRO A 687 21.21 23.32 4.80
N ASP A 688 21.95 23.74 3.77
CA ASP A 688 23.37 24.12 3.87
C ASP A 688 23.64 25.53 4.43
N GLY A 689 22.59 26.32 4.67
CA GLY A 689 22.63 27.69 5.19
C GLY A 689 23.19 28.73 4.20
N SER A 690 23.35 28.36 2.92
CA SER A 690 23.95 29.24 1.90
C SER A 690 22.98 30.24 1.30
N LYS A 691 21.66 30.02 1.41
CA LYS A 691 20.62 30.93 0.91
C LYS A 691 19.42 30.95 1.83
N ILE A 692 18.61 31.99 1.64
CA ILE A 692 17.31 32.18 2.26
C ILE A 692 16.33 32.42 1.12
N VAL A 693 15.19 31.75 1.18
CA VAL A 693 14.11 31.83 0.20
C VAL A 693 12.89 32.35 0.91
N VAL A 694 12.21 33.31 0.29
CA VAL A 694 11.03 33.97 0.83
C VAL A 694 9.93 33.84 -0.20
N ALA A 695 8.78 33.34 0.22
CA ALA A 695 7.55 33.43 -0.54
C ALA A 695 6.95 34.81 -0.24
N ASP A 696 6.76 35.60 -1.29
CA ASP A 696 6.21 36.95 -1.19
C ASP A 696 4.81 36.89 -1.81
N GLU A 697 3.79 36.82 -0.97
CA GLU A 697 2.38 36.53 -1.28
C GLU A 697 1.83 37.50 -2.34
N GLY A 698 1.87 38.80 -2.03
CA GLY A 698 1.33 39.81 -2.93
C GLY A 698 -0.19 39.74 -3.07
N GLU A 699 -0.90 39.68 -1.94
CA GLU A 699 -2.35 39.65 -1.77
C GLU A 699 -3.11 40.74 -2.55
N ALA A 700 -4.29 40.38 -3.04
CA ALA A 700 -5.22 41.33 -3.63
C ALA A 700 -5.93 42.21 -2.58
N GLY A 701 -5.81 43.54 -2.72
CA GLY A 701 -6.64 44.47 -1.93
C GLY A 701 -8.13 44.43 -2.26
N ASP A 702 -8.95 45.27 -1.62
CA ASP A 702 -10.41 45.36 -1.85
C ASP A 702 -10.85 45.67 -3.32
N VAL A 703 -9.92 46.15 -4.15
CA VAL A 703 -10.19 46.57 -5.53
C VAL A 703 -9.06 46.19 -6.49
N PRO A 704 -9.35 45.91 -7.78
CA PRO A 704 -8.34 45.52 -8.78
C PRO A 704 -7.20 46.53 -9.05
N ALA A 705 -7.27 47.74 -8.49
CA ALA A 705 -6.22 48.74 -8.63
C ALA A 705 -5.09 48.57 -7.60
N ASP A 706 -5.38 47.84 -6.52
CA ASP A 706 -4.47 47.57 -5.41
C ASP A 706 -3.90 46.14 -5.51
N ASP A 707 -4.25 45.41 -6.58
CA ASP A 707 -3.74 44.10 -6.95
C ASP A 707 -2.24 44.17 -7.29
N VAL A 708 -1.42 43.40 -6.57
CA VAL A 708 0.02 43.32 -6.75
C VAL A 708 0.41 41.92 -7.21
N LYS A 709 1.69 41.71 -7.50
CA LYS A 709 2.16 40.41 -8.01
C LYS A 709 2.86 39.66 -6.91
N GLY A 710 2.47 38.42 -6.71
CA GLY A 710 3.27 37.46 -5.96
C GLY A 710 4.65 37.24 -6.58
N SER A 711 5.62 36.91 -5.73
CA SER A 711 7.01 36.72 -6.13
C SER A 711 7.77 35.79 -5.19
N VAL A 712 9.00 35.44 -5.57
CA VAL A 712 9.92 34.67 -4.72
C VAL A 712 11.23 35.43 -4.58
N SER A 713 11.63 35.75 -3.36
CA SER A 713 12.89 36.46 -3.07
C SER A 713 13.97 35.49 -2.57
N ILE A 714 15.15 35.53 -3.22
CA ILE A 714 16.32 34.71 -2.86
C ILE A 714 17.46 35.59 -2.36
N ILE A 715 17.90 35.37 -1.13
CA ILE A 715 18.99 36.10 -0.47
C ILE A 715 20.18 35.16 -0.30
N ASP A 716 21.35 35.56 -0.80
CA ASP A 716 22.58 34.77 -0.60
C ASP A 716 23.14 35.01 0.82
N VAL A 717 23.69 33.96 1.42
CA VAL A 717 24.41 34.01 2.69
C VAL A 717 25.88 33.72 2.43
N VAL A 718 26.71 34.76 2.48
CA VAL A 718 28.14 34.67 2.18
C VAL A 718 28.94 34.72 3.47
N ALA A 719 29.71 33.66 3.74
CA ALA A 719 30.50 33.52 4.97
C ALA A 719 29.66 33.71 6.25
N GLY A 720 28.42 33.22 6.25
CA GLY A 720 27.49 33.28 7.39
C GLY A 720 26.83 34.64 7.62
N VAL A 721 26.89 35.54 6.63
CA VAL A 721 26.26 36.86 6.66
C VAL A 721 25.31 36.95 5.46
N ALA A 722 24.04 37.27 5.73
CA ALA A 722 23.07 37.53 4.66
C ALA A 722 23.46 38.79 3.87
N GLU A 723 23.38 38.71 2.55
CA GLU A 723 23.55 39.87 1.68
C GLU A 723 22.39 40.86 1.85
N THR A 724 22.65 42.14 1.65
CA THR A 724 21.66 43.23 1.83
C THR A 724 20.74 43.43 0.62
N THR A 725 20.75 42.49 -0.33
CA THR A 725 19.95 42.53 -1.56
C THR A 725 19.44 41.14 -1.91
N ALA A 726 18.16 41.03 -2.25
CA ALA A 726 17.54 39.82 -2.76
C ALA A 726 17.57 39.75 -4.29
N THR A 727 17.46 38.54 -4.84
CA THR A 727 17.04 38.29 -6.23
C THR A 727 15.56 37.97 -6.21
N THR A 728 14.72 38.84 -6.75
CA THR A 728 13.27 38.62 -6.86
C THR A 728 12.95 37.91 -8.19
N LEU A 729 12.19 36.82 -8.10
CA LEU A 729 11.67 36.06 -9.22
C LEU A 729 10.18 36.36 -9.36
N THR A 730 9.71 36.61 -10.58
CA THR A 730 8.30 36.93 -10.86
C THR A 730 7.66 35.85 -11.74
N PHE A 731 6.34 35.75 -11.67
CA PHE A 731 5.55 34.79 -12.46
C PHE A 731 5.12 35.33 -13.83
N ASP A 732 5.67 36.46 -14.29
CA ASP A 732 5.29 37.11 -15.56
C ASP A 732 5.39 36.17 -16.78
N ASP A 733 6.41 35.30 -16.80
CA ASP A 733 6.63 34.34 -17.88
C ASP A 733 5.56 33.23 -17.93
N PHE A 734 4.74 33.11 -16.88
CA PHE A 734 3.66 32.14 -16.73
C PHE A 734 2.25 32.73 -16.96
N ASN A 735 2.11 33.99 -17.35
CA ASN A 735 0.81 34.64 -17.64
C ASN A 735 -0.02 33.97 -18.75
N GLY A 736 0.55 33.05 -19.52
CA GLY A 736 -0.16 32.23 -20.51
C GLY A 736 -0.27 30.76 -20.14
N LEU A 737 0.09 30.38 -18.91
CA LEU A 737 0.03 29.01 -18.43
C LEU A 737 -1.42 28.59 -18.21
N ASP A 738 -1.75 27.38 -18.64
CA ASP A 738 -3.05 26.75 -18.43
C ASP A 738 -2.83 25.54 -17.52
N LEU A 739 -3.34 25.61 -16.30
CA LEU A 739 -3.25 24.54 -15.30
C LEU A 739 -4.50 23.67 -15.38
N GLU A 740 -4.76 23.14 -16.59
CA GLU A 740 -5.93 22.31 -16.88
C GLU A 740 -7.27 23.04 -16.66
N GLY A 741 -7.27 24.36 -16.83
CA GLY A 741 -8.42 25.22 -16.57
C GLY A 741 -8.71 25.50 -15.09
N LEU A 742 -7.82 25.10 -14.17
CA LEU A 742 -8.00 25.30 -12.72
C LEU A 742 -7.45 26.64 -12.20
N ASN A 743 -6.66 27.36 -13.00
CA ASN A 743 -6.01 28.62 -12.63
C ASN A 743 -6.72 29.87 -13.19
N GLN A 744 -8.05 29.85 -13.24
CA GLN A 744 -8.84 30.89 -13.91
C GLN A 744 -9.70 31.68 -12.93
N ASN A 745 -9.11 32.42 -12.00
CA ASN A 745 -9.84 33.51 -11.37
C ASN A 745 -10.05 34.61 -12.42
N PRO A 746 -11.28 34.84 -12.93
CA PRO A 746 -11.53 35.77 -14.01
C PRO A 746 -11.43 37.24 -13.56
N ASP A 747 -11.45 37.48 -12.25
CA ASP A 747 -11.39 38.82 -11.68
C ASP A 747 -9.94 39.30 -11.52
N ALA A 748 -8.98 38.38 -11.39
CA ALA A 748 -7.55 38.67 -11.37
C ALA A 748 -7.05 39.30 -12.68
N VAL A 749 -6.05 40.19 -12.60
CA VAL A 749 -5.52 40.92 -13.76
C VAL A 749 -4.83 39.99 -14.77
N ASP A 750 -3.97 39.11 -14.27
CA ASP A 750 -3.32 38.02 -14.99
C ASP A 750 -2.79 36.99 -13.98
N PHE A 751 -2.28 35.84 -14.45
CA PHE A 751 -1.81 34.77 -13.56
C PHE A 751 -0.78 35.25 -12.53
N ALA A 752 0.12 36.16 -12.88
CA ALA A 752 1.13 36.67 -11.96
C ALA A 752 0.57 37.55 -10.84
N HIS A 753 -0.68 38.04 -10.97
CA HIS A 753 -1.40 38.70 -9.88
C HIS A 753 -2.34 37.72 -9.15
N ALA A 754 -2.78 36.65 -9.81
CA ALA A 754 -3.60 35.62 -9.20
C ALA A 754 -2.82 34.63 -8.33
N VAL A 755 -1.48 34.65 -8.39
CA VAL A 755 -0.63 33.77 -7.59
C VAL A 755 -0.25 34.48 -6.30
N GLU A 756 -0.56 33.85 -5.19
CA GLU A 756 -0.16 34.23 -3.84
C GLU A 756 0.74 33.09 -3.31
N PRO A 757 2.09 33.29 -3.31
CA PRO A 757 3.02 32.31 -2.78
C PRO A 757 3.00 32.24 -1.25
N GLU A 758 2.65 31.07 -0.72
CA GLU A 758 2.48 30.83 0.73
C GLU A 758 3.74 30.24 1.37
N TYR A 759 3.96 28.92 1.28
CA TYR A 759 5.02 28.22 2.02
C TYR A 759 6.19 27.76 1.16
N VAL A 760 7.38 27.75 1.76
CA VAL A 760 8.63 27.30 1.11
C VAL A 760 9.13 25.98 1.69
N ALA A 761 9.23 24.96 0.83
CA ALA A 761 9.99 23.73 1.11
C ALA A 761 11.28 23.68 0.27
N ILE A 762 12.39 23.18 0.84
CA ILE A 762 13.68 23.14 0.14
C ILE A 762 14.24 21.72 0.14
N SER A 763 14.71 21.25 -1.02
CA SER A 763 15.32 19.93 -1.19
C SER A 763 16.55 19.74 -0.31
N ALA A 764 16.79 18.50 0.14
CA ALA A 764 17.89 18.16 1.05
C ALA A 764 19.29 18.56 0.54
N ASP A 765 19.47 18.61 -0.79
CA ASP A 765 20.72 19.02 -1.45
C ASP A 765 20.85 20.54 -1.68
N SER A 766 19.89 21.33 -1.18
CA SER A 766 19.86 22.80 -1.26
C SER A 766 19.82 23.36 -2.69
N SER A 767 19.43 22.57 -3.69
CA SER A 767 19.39 23.02 -5.09
C SER A 767 18.03 23.49 -5.57
N THR A 768 16.95 23.02 -4.96
CA THR A 768 15.58 23.24 -5.43
C THR A 768 14.71 23.73 -4.29
N ALA A 769 13.93 24.78 -4.51
CA ALA A 769 12.82 25.16 -3.65
C ALA A 769 11.48 24.84 -4.33
N TYR A 770 10.49 24.55 -3.51
CA TYR A 770 9.11 24.26 -3.88
C TYR A 770 8.24 25.24 -3.11
N ILE A 771 7.36 25.95 -3.81
CA ILE A 771 6.53 27.00 -3.22
C ILE A 771 5.07 26.70 -3.53
N THR A 772 4.22 26.65 -2.52
CA THR A 772 2.77 26.48 -2.68
C THR A 772 2.18 27.76 -3.27
N LEU A 773 1.21 27.59 -4.16
CA LEU A 773 0.41 28.65 -4.77
C LEU A 773 -1.04 28.24 -4.55
N GLN A 774 -1.56 28.51 -3.36
CA GLN A 774 -2.70 27.81 -2.78
C GLN A 774 -4.00 28.05 -3.57
N GLU A 775 -4.33 29.29 -3.85
CA GLU A 775 -5.50 29.78 -4.59
C GLU A 775 -5.50 29.22 -6.02
N MET A 776 -4.30 29.08 -6.60
CA MET A 776 -4.09 28.53 -7.94
C MET A 776 -4.03 26.99 -7.97
N ASN A 777 -4.15 26.33 -6.81
CA ASN A 777 -4.05 24.88 -6.66
C ASN A 777 -2.79 24.32 -7.35
N ALA A 778 -1.66 24.99 -7.12
CA ALA A 778 -0.44 24.79 -7.88
C ALA A 778 0.82 24.79 -7.02
N LEU A 779 1.92 24.34 -7.63
CA LEU A 779 3.25 24.28 -7.03
C LEU A 779 4.30 24.88 -7.96
N ALA A 780 5.02 25.89 -7.49
CA ALA A 780 6.18 26.43 -8.19
C ALA A 780 7.46 25.65 -7.86
N VAL A 781 8.27 25.34 -8.88
CA VAL A 781 9.57 24.68 -8.72
C VAL A 781 10.69 25.66 -9.08
N VAL A 782 11.58 25.96 -8.13
CA VAL A 782 12.62 26.99 -8.26
C VAL A 782 14.01 26.38 -8.19
N ASP A 783 14.83 26.67 -9.21
CA ASP A 783 16.26 26.34 -9.20
C ASP A 783 17.03 27.40 -8.40
N LEU A 784 17.58 27.01 -7.27
CA LEU A 784 18.31 27.90 -6.36
C LEU A 784 19.74 28.20 -6.83
N ASN A 785 20.30 27.40 -7.74
CA ASN A 785 21.62 27.65 -8.31
C ASN A 785 21.56 28.70 -9.41
N ASN A 786 20.57 28.58 -10.29
CA ASN A 786 20.37 29.53 -11.39
C ASN A 786 19.47 30.71 -11.01
N LYS A 787 18.74 30.61 -9.89
CA LYS A 787 17.76 31.59 -9.40
C LYS A 787 16.69 31.85 -10.44
N THR A 788 15.96 30.81 -10.80
CA THR A 788 14.90 30.84 -11.81
C THR A 788 13.76 29.92 -11.41
N ILE A 789 12.53 30.35 -11.66
CA ILE A 789 11.35 29.47 -11.62
C ILE A 789 11.44 28.54 -12.84
N LEU A 790 11.57 27.24 -12.61
CA LEU A 790 11.69 26.23 -13.65
C LEU A 790 10.32 25.85 -14.21
N ASP A 791 9.33 25.73 -13.34
CA ASP A 791 8.02 25.19 -13.68
C ASP A 791 6.97 25.62 -12.65
N VAL A 792 5.71 25.61 -13.07
CA VAL A 792 4.53 25.74 -12.19
C VAL A 792 3.58 24.61 -12.55
N LYS A 793 3.29 23.75 -11.59
CA LYS A 793 2.59 22.49 -11.79
C LYS A 793 1.21 22.54 -11.15
N SER A 794 0.20 22.06 -11.89
CA SER A 794 -1.13 21.80 -11.32
C SER A 794 -1.04 20.65 -10.33
N LEU A 795 -1.78 20.75 -9.22
CA LEU A 795 -1.96 19.66 -8.27
C LEU A 795 -3.13 18.74 -8.65
N GLY A 796 -3.87 19.06 -9.71
CA GLY A 796 -5.01 18.27 -10.17
C GLY A 796 -6.22 18.37 -9.24
N LEU A 797 -7.05 17.34 -9.22
CA LEU A 797 -8.34 17.32 -8.54
C LEU A 797 -8.51 16.07 -7.69
N LYS A 798 -9.22 16.22 -6.57
CA LYS A 798 -9.74 15.11 -5.80
C LYS A 798 -11.17 14.79 -6.21
N ASP A 799 -11.44 13.56 -6.65
CA ASP A 799 -12.77 13.14 -7.09
C ASP A 799 -13.61 12.64 -5.90
N HIS A 800 -14.66 13.37 -5.52
CA HIS A 800 -15.55 13.04 -4.41
C HIS A 800 -16.67 12.05 -4.78
N SER A 801 -16.69 11.54 -6.02
CA SER A 801 -17.50 10.36 -6.39
C SER A 801 -16.87 9.06 -5.88
N LEU A 802 -15.58 9.09 -5.52
CA LEU A 802 -14.86 7.96 -4.95
C LEU A 802 -15.05 7.89 -3.45
N MET A 803 -15.41 6.71 -2.93
CA MET A 803 -15.65 6.53 -1.50
C MET A 803 -14.40 6.72 -0.62
N SER A 804 -13.20 6.55 -1.18
CA SER A 804 -11.95 6.91 -0.50
C SER A 804 -11.88 8.42 -0.20
N ASN A 805 -12.59 9.23 -0.97
CA ASN A 805 -12.65 10.69 -0.89
C ASN A 805 -14.01 11.22 -0.42
N ALA A 806 -14.88 10.38 0.14
CA ALA A 806 -16.18 10.83 0.64
C ALA A 806 -16.03 11.98 1.67
N LEU A 807 -16.99 12.91 1.70
CA LEU A 807 -17.00 14.01 2.65
C LEU A 807 -18.38 14.18 3.30
N ASP A 808 -18.42 14.89 4.42
CA ASP A 808 -19.64 15.50 4.91
C ASP A 808 -19.76 16.93 4.36
N ALA A 809 -20.85 17.21 3.65
CA ALA A 809 -21.03 18.43 2.85
C ALA A 809 -22.04 19.42 3.45
N SER A 810 -22.71 19.08 4.54
CA SER A 810 -23.79 19.89 5.11
C SER A 810 -23.58 20.10 6.60
N ASP A 811 -23.76 21.34 7.06
CA ASP A 811 -23.81 21.70 8.49
C ASP A 811 -25.26 21.70 9.04
N LYS A 812 -26.24 21.15 8.29
CA LYS A 812 -27.68 21.26 8.63
C LYS A 812 -28.42 19.95 8.75
N ASP A 813 -27.83 18.84 8.36
CA ASP A 813 -28.50 17.55 8.38
C ASP A 813 -28.55 16.88 9.78
N ASN A 814 -27.75 17.38 10.73
CA ASN A 814 -27.63 16.90 12.12
C ASN A 814 -27.23 15.41 12.21
N LYS A 815 -26.38 14.92 11.32
CA LYS A 815 -25.84 13.55 11.31
C LYS A 815 -24.41 13.56 10.79
N VAL A 816 -23.63 12.53 11.13
CA VAL A 816 -22.40 12.25 10.35
C VAL A 816 -22.83 11.63 9.02
N ASN A 817 -22.66 12.34 7.93
CA ASN A 817 -23.13 12.03 6.58
C ASN A 817 -22.01 11.97 5.54
N ILE A 818 -20.87 11.38 5.92
CA ILE A 818 -19.73 11.17 5.04
C ILE A 818 -20.12 10.25 3.87
N ARG A 819 -20.30 10.83 2.68
CA ARG A 819 -20.75 10.10 1.48
C ARG A 819 -20.13 10.65 0.18
N THR A 820 -20.39 9.95 -0.92
CA THR A 820 -19.92 10.34 -2.24
C THR A 820 -20.93 11.23 -2.96
N TYR A 821 -20.41 12.07 -3.85
CA TYR A 821 -21.19 12.97 -4.71
C TYR A 821 -20.63 12.93 -6.13
N ASP A 822 -21.45 12.53 -7.10
CA ASP A 822 -21.06 12.56 -8.51
C ASP A 822 -20.85 14.00 -8.98
N ASN A 823 -19.83 14.22 -9.83
CA ASN A 823 -19.47 15.52 -10.40
C ASN A 823 -19.07 16.61 -9.38
N LEU A 824 -18.73 16.22 -8.14
CA LEU A 824 -18.09 17.08 -7.16
C LEU A 824 -16.60 16.76 -7.07
N TYR A 825 -15.76 17.80 -7.12
CA TYR A 825 -14.30 17.70 -7.02
C TYR A 825 -13.79 18.62 -5.93
N GLY A 826 -12.71 18.24 -5.26
CA GLY A 826 -11.97 19.10 -4.33
C GLY A 826 -10.69 19.60 -4.98
N LEU A 827 -10.32 20.85 -4.72
CA LEU A 827 -9.00 21.38 -5.07
C LEU A 827 -8.02 21.08 -3.92
N PHE A 828 -6.78 20.72 -4.20
CA PHE A 828 -5.82 20.43 -3.12
C PHE A 828 -5.45 21.67 -2.33
N GLN A 829 -5.15 22.78 -3.01
CA GLN A 829 -4.91 24.10 -2.42
C GLN A 829 -4.14 24.02 -1.10
N PRO A 830 -2.88 23.57 -1.16
CA PRO A 830 -2.12 23.37 0.05
C PRO A 830 -1.57 24.68 0.58
N ASP A 831 -1.75 24.89 1.88
CA ASP A 831 -1.03 25.91 2.65
C ASP A 831 0.41 25.40 2.90
N THR A 832 0.64 24.65 3.99
CA THR A 832 1.97 24.26 4.41
C THR A 832 2.55 23.12 3.54
N ILE A 833 3.83 23.26 3.18
CA ILE A 833 4.62 22.23 2.48
C ILE A 833 5.92 21.88 3.21
N VAL A 834 6.26 20.58 3.22
CA VAL A 834 7.54 20.08 3.74
C VAL A 834 8.19 19.16 2.72
N SER A 835 9.50 19.29 2.50
CA SER A 835 10.28 18.31 1.75
C SER A 835 10.98 17.33 2.69
N TYR A 836 11.02 16.06 2.30
CA TYR A 836 11.84 15.05 2.96
C TYR A 836 12.41 14.07 1.95
N GLN A 837 13.46 13.35 2.36
CA GLN A 837 14.13 12.37 1.52
C GLN A 837 14.06 11.00 2.18
N THR A 838 13.55 10.01 1.45
CA THR A 838 13.57 8.60 1.85
C THR A 838 14.06 7.75 0.67
N ASN A 839 14.85 6.72 0.97
CA ASN A 839 15.49 5.85 -0.04
C ASN A 839 16.25 6.60 -1.16
N GLY A 840 16.78 7.80 -0.86
CA GLY A 840 17.52 8.63 -1.80
C GLY A 840 16.66 9.41 -2.81
N GLN A 841 15.33 9.36 -2.68
CA GLN A 841 14.37 10.11 -3.49
C GLN A 841 13.75 11.23 -2.65
N ASN A 842 13.59 12.41 -3.24
CA ASN A 842 12.92 13.54 -2.60
C ASN A 842 11.41 13.44 -2.82
N TYR A 843 10.66 13.73 -1.75
CA TYR A 843 9.21 13.81 -1.75
C TYR A 843 8.77 15.10 -1.07
N LEU A 844 7.57 15.55 -1.41
CA LEU A 844 6.91 16.70 -0.82
C LEU A 844 5.67 16.20 -0.08
N ILE A 845 5.41 16.75 1.09
CA ILE A 845 4.16 16.54 1.82
C ILE A 845 3.47 17.89 1.90
N THR A 846 2.16 17.91 1.63
CA THR A 846 1.33 19.11 1.70
C THR A 846 0.13 18.90 2.61
N ALA A 847 -0.24 19.91 3.39
CA ALA A 847 -1.53 19.99 4.08
C ALA A 847 -2.52 20.69 3.16
N ASN A 848 -3.64 20.03 2.83
CA ASN A 848 -4.54 20.46 1.76
C ASN A 848 -5.76 21.21 2.34
N GLU A 849 -5.50 22.43 2.83
CA GLU A 849 -6.44 23.24 3.60
C GLU A 849 -7.59 23.79 2.74
N GLY A 850 -7.24 24.52 1.67
CA GLY A 850 -8.20 25.24 0.83
C GLY A 850 -8.23 26.74 1.11
N ASP A 851 -8.05 27.56 0.08
CA ASP A 851 -8.29 29.00 0.19
C ASP A 851 -9.13 29.57 -0.96
N ALA A 852 -10.01 30.51 -0.63
CA ALA A 852 -10.80 31.27 -1.60
C ALA A 852 -10.07 32.51 -2.11
N GLY A 853 -8.92 32.86 -1.53
CA GLY A 853 -8.18 34.09 -1.74
C GLY A 853 -8.80 35.26 -0.97
N ASP A 854 -8.19 36.43 -1.08
CA ASP A 854 -8.56 37.61 -0.30
C ASP A 854 -9.10 38.78 -1.13
N GLY A 855 -9.63 39.80 -0.44
CA GLY A 855 -10.06 41.06 -1.07
C GLY A 855 -11.12 40.88 -2.16
N PHE A 856 -10.80 41.24 -3.41
CA PHE A 856 -11.69 40.96 -4.55
C PHE A 856 -11.45 39.59 -5.21
N HIS A 857 -10.40 38.86 -4.80
CA HIS A 857 -10.17 37.46 -5.17
C HIS A 857 -11.02 36.49 -4.34
N ASP A 858 -11.42 36.83 -3.10
CA ASP A 858 -12.35 36.05 -2.26
C ASP A 858 -13.71 35.89 -2.94
N VAL A 859 -13.88 34.78 -3.66
CA VAL A 859 -15.15 34.44 -4.32
C VAL A 859 -15.54 33.00 -4.06
N ASP A 860 -16.55 32.83 -3.21
CA ASP A 860 -17.32 31.60 -3.07
C ASP A 860 -18.79 31.80 -3.46
N GLU A 861 -19.44 30.71 -3.85
CA GLU A 861 -20.90 30.64 -3.96
C GLU A 861 -21.41 29.35 -3.32
N ARG A 862 -22.66 29.38 -2.86
CA ARG A 862 -23.35 28.19 -2.36
C ARG A 862 -23.96 27.41 -3.51
N VAL A 863 -23.90 26.08 -3.44
CA VAL A 863 -24.47 25.22 -4.49
C VAL A 863 -25.97 25.47 -4.69
N GLU A 864 -26.73 25.84 -3.65
CA GLU A 864 -28.17 26.15 -3.77
C GLU A 864 -28.48 27.38 -4.66
N ASP A 865 -27.51 28.29 -4.80
CA ASP A 865 -27.64 29.50 -5.62
C ASP A 865 -27.21 29.27 -7.09
N LEU A 866 -26.61 28.11 -7.38
CA LEU A 866 -26.16 27.74 -8.72
C LEU A 866 -27.30 27.15 -9.57
N THR A 867 -27.16 27.27 -10.90
CA THR A 867 -28.02 26.55 -11.85
C THR A 867 -27.28 25.30 -12.35
N LEU A 868 -27.65 24.13 -11.83
CA LEU A 868 -27.00 22.87 -12.19
C LEU A 868 -27.58 22.27 -13.49
N ASP A 869 -26.71 21.74 -14.35
CA ASP A 869 -27.15 21.03 -15.56
C ASP A 869 -27.90 19.74 -15.19
N ALA A 870 -29.06 19.55 -15.81
CA ALA A 870 -29.95 18.43 -15.49
C ALA A 870 -29.43 17.06 -15.96
N THR A 871 -28.39 17.01 -16.80
CA THR A 871 -27.76 15.75 -17.23
C THR A 871 -26.65 15.34 -16.27
N ALA A 872 -25.81 16.29 -15.85
CA ALA A 872 -24.75 16.11 -14.87
C ALA A 872 -25.31 15.91 -13.45
N PHE A 873 -26.39 16.62 -13.10
CA PHE A 873 -27.07 16.51 -11.81
C PHE A 873 -28.56 16.17 -11.99
N PRO A 874 -28.91 14.91 -12.32
CA PRO A 874 -30.30 14.50 -12.56
C PRO A 874 -31.25 14.75 -11.38
N ASP A 875 -30.71 14.79 -10.16
CA ASP A 875 -31.43 15.00 -8.90
C ASP A 875 -31.10 16.36 -8.25
N ALA A 876 -30.74 17.38 -9.05
CA ALA A 876 -30.32 18.71 -8.58
C ALA A 876 -31.20 19.30 -7.46
N THR A 877 -32.54 19.19 -7.57
CA THR A 877 -33.45 19.70 -6.53
C THR A 877 -33.26 19.05 -5.15
N ALA A 878 -32.86 17.78 -5.10
CA ALA A 878 -32.55 17.10 -3.85
C ALA A 878 -31.13 17.41 -3.38
N LEU A 879 -30.18 17.52 -4.30
CA LEU A 879 -28.79 17.87 -3.97
C LEU A 879 -28.67 19.31 -3.45
N GLN A 880 -29.47 20.24 -3.94
CA GLN A 880 -29.41 21.67 -3.58
C GLN A 880 -30.18 22.01 -2.29
N THR A 881 -30.60 21.04 -1.47
CA THR A 881 -31.17 21.34 -0.15
C THR A 881 -30.09 21.62 0.88
N ASP A 882 -30.41 22.37 1.94
CA ASP A 882 -29.50 22.64 3.06
C ASP A 882 -28.92 21.34 3.67
N ASP A 883 -29.72 20.28 3.78
CA ASP A 883 -29.31 18.97 4.31
C ASP A 883 -28.38 18.17 3.36
N GLU A 884 -28.04 18.73 2.20
CA GLU A 884 -27.19 18.10 1.18
C GLU A 884 -26.10 19.08 0.69
N LEU A 885 -25.86 19.20 -0.62
CA LEU A 885 -24.83 20.10 -1.15
C LEU A 885 -25.22 21.56 -1.06
N GLY A 886 -26.50 21.90 -0.84
CA GLY A 886 -27.03 23.25 -1.02
C GLY A 886 -26.18 24.34 -0.35
N ARG A 887 -25.67 24.04 0.85
CA ARG A 887 -24.83 24.97 1.60
C ARG A 887 -23.34 24.91 1.27
N LEU A 888 -22.86 23.84 0.66
CA LEU A 888 -21.45 23.67 0.34
C LEU A 888 -20.93 24.88 -0.44
N LYS A 889 -19.83 25.49 0.03
CA LYS A 889 -19.12 26.55 -0.68
C LYS A 889 -18.30 25.97 -1.82
N VAL A 890 -18.42 26.54 -3.00
CA VAL A 890 -17.71 26.11 -4.21
C VAL A 890 -17.17 27.30 -5.00
N VAL A 891 -16.18 27.02 -5.85
CA VAL A 891 -15.58 28.01 -6.75
C VAL A 891 -16.58 28.40 -7.86
N PRO A 892 -17.05 29.65 -7.93
CA PRO A 892 -18.16 30.04 -8.81
C PRO A 892 -17.77 30.21 -10.27
N TYR A 893 -16.49 30.37 -10.58
CA TYR A 893 -16.03 30.57 -11.96
C TYR A 893 -15.58 29.27 -12.65
N LEU A 894 -15.61 28.13 -11.94
CA LEU A 894 -15.28 26.82 -12.49
C LEU A 894 -16.53 25.97 -12.77
N GLY A 895 -16.43 25.04 -13.72
CA GLY A 895 -17.45 24.00 -13.93
C GLY A 895 -18.68 24.35 -14.76
N GLN A 896 -18.79 25.60 -15.23
CA GLN A 896 -19.87 26.02 -16.14
C GLN A 896 -19.68 25.47 -17.56
N GLY A 897 -20.76 24.93 -18.13
CA GLY A 897 -20.86 24.54 -19.54
C GLY A 897 -21.07 25.73 -20.49
N GLN A 898 -21.26 25.45 -21.78
CA GLN A 898 -21.41 26.51 -22.80
C GLN A 898 -22.73 27.30 -22.69
N ASP A 899 -23.72 26.76 -22.01
CA ASP A 899 -25.02 27.38 -21.73
C ASP A 899 -25.07 28.13 -20.39
N GLY A 900 -23.97 28.06 -19.60
CA GLY A 900 -23.84 28.71 -18.29
C GLY A 900 -24.43 27.89 -17.13
N GLU A 901 -24.87 26.65 -17.38
CA GLU A 901 -25.25 25.71 -16.32
C GLU A 901 -24.01 24.95 -15.81
N TYR A 902 -23.96 24.60 -14.53
CA TYR A 902 -22.81 23.89 -13.95
C TYR A 902 -22.91 22.39 -14.25
N GLU A 903 -21.90 21.87 -14.93
CA GLU A 903 -21.72 20.44 -15.21
C GLU A 903 -20.83 19.76 -14.14
N LYS A 904 -20.07 20.55 -13.38
CA LYS A 904 -19.18 20.11 -12.29
C LYS A 904 -19.17 21.16 -11.17
N LEU A 905 -18.88 20.71 -9.96
CA LEU A 905 -18.69 21.54 -8.77
C LEU A 905 -17.27 21.36 -8.22
N TYR A 906 -16.68 22.44 -7.70
CA TYR A 906 -15.32 22.45 -7.16
C TYR A 906 -15.34 23.03 -5.75
N ALA A 907 -15.17 22.18 -4.74
CA ALA A 907 -15.04 22.58 -3.35
C ALA A 907 -13.61 23.06 -3.05
N PHE A 908 -13.51 24.02 -2.14
CA PHE A 908 -12.25 24.49 -1.60
C PHE A 908 -11.64 23.45 -0.67
N GLY A 909 -10.33 23.24 -0.81
CA GLY A 909 -9.57 22.28 -0.02
C GLY A 909 -9.90 20.82 -0.34
N ALA A 910 -8.90 19.95 -0.16
CA ALA A 910 -9.07 18.52 -0.37
C ALA A 910 -9.32 17.76 0.94
N ARG A 911 -9.37 18.45 2.09
CA ARG A 911 -9.68 17.88 3.42
C ARG A 911 -8.75 16.73 3.81
N SER A 912 -7.49 16.84 3.42
CA SER A 912 -6.51 15.73 3.44
C SER A 912 -5.07 16.23 3.51
N PHE A 913 -4.11 15.32 3.55
CA PHE A 913 -2.73 15.63 3.22
C PHE A 913 -2.28 14.74 2.07
N SER A 914 -1.34 15.24 1.27
CA SER A 914 -0.82 14.55 0.10
C SER A 914 0.68 14.35 0.17
N ILE A 915 1.17 13.27 -0.43
CA ILE A 915 2.59 13.07 -0.73
C ILE A 915 2.77 13.13 -2.24
N TRP A 916 3.72 13.95 -2.68
CA TRP A 916 4.08 14.15 -4.08
C TRP A 916 5.53 13.71 -4.33
N SER A 917 5.79 13.20 -5.53
CA SER A 917 7.17 13.04 -6.01
C SER A 917 7.81 14.40 -6.30
N ASP A 918 9.13 14.46 -6.42
CA ASP A 918 9.85 15.65 -6.90
C ASP A 918 9.46 16.08 -8.32
N ALA A 919 8.89 15.16 -9.10
CA ALA A 919 8.28 15.41 -10.39
C ALA A 919 6.88 16.04 -10.31
N GLY A 920 6.29 16.20 -9.11
CA GLY A 920 4.94 16.75 -8.92
C GLY A 920 3.80 15.75 -9.13
N GLU A 921 4.10 14.46 -9.27
CA GLU A 921 3.08 13.41 -9.37
C GLU A 921 2.58 13.01 -7.97
N LEU A 922 1.26 12.83 -7.83
CA LEU A 922 0.63 12.37 -6.59
C LEU A 922 1.00 10.92 -6.30
N VAL A 923 1.59 10.68 -5.12
CA VAL A 923 2.02 9.36 -4.65
C VAL A 923 1.03 8.78 -3.63
N PHE A 924 0.49 9.63 -2.76
CA PHE A 924 -0.49 9.25 -1.74
C PHE A 924 -1.38 10.44 -1.41
N ASP A 925 -2.66 10.19 -1.14
CA ASP A 925 -3.59 11.13 -0.51
C ASP A 925 -4.29 10.43 0.68
N SER A 926 -4.46 11.15 1.79
CA SER A 926 -5.15 10.63 2.98
C SER A 926 -6.67 10.49 2.80
N GLY A 927 -7.22 10.88 1.65
CA GLY A 927 -8.61 10.66 1.30
C GLY A 927 -9.53 11.31 2.32
N SER A 928 -10.41 10.50 2.89
CA SER A 928 -11.39 10.87 3.91
C SER A 928 -10.97 10.46 5.32
N ASP A 929 -9.67 10.21 5.56
CA ASP A 929 -9.20 9.76 6.88
C ASP A 929 -9.55 10.78 7.97
N PHE A 930 -9.35 12.08 7.74
CA PHE A 930 -9.63 13.10 8.76
C PHE A 930 -11.10 13.16 9.14
N GLU A 931 -12.00 13.25 8.15
CA GLU A 931 -13.46 13.16 8.33
C GLU A 931 -13.85 11.93 9.17
N LYS A 932 -13.35 10.75 8.78
CA LYS A 932 -13.69 9.47 9.41
C LYS A 932 -13.13 9.34 10.82
N VAL A 933 -11.91 9.81 11.04
CA VAL A 933 -11.23 9.73 12.34
C VAL A 933 -11.89 10.67 13.35
N THR A 934 -12.14 11.92 12.97
CA THR A 934 -12.78 12.91 13.87
C THR A 934 -14.23 12.53 14.14
N ALA A 935 -15.01 12.14 13.13
CA ALA A 935 -16.37 11.66 13.32
C ALA A 935 -16.44 10.38 14.17
N GLY A 936 -15.53 9.43 13.99
CA GLY A 936 -15.47 8.23 14.82
C GLY A 936 -15.18 8.56 16.30
N LEU A 937 -14.34 9.57 16.56
CA LEU A 937 -13.96 9.98 17.92
C LEU A 937 -15.01 10.85 18.62
N PHE A 938 -15.63 11.77 17.88
CA PHE A 938 -16.46 12.84 18.45
C PHE A 938 -17.94 12.77 18.03
N GLY A 939 -18.31 11.83 17.16
CA GLY A 939 -19.68 11.73 16.65
C GLY A 939 -20.08 13.02 15.92
N LEU A 940 -21.21 13.60 16.31
CA LEU A 940 -21.69 14.88 15.77
C LEU A 940 -20.78 16.06 16.10
N ASP A 941 -19.98 15.99 17.17
CA ASP A 941 -19.07 17.08 17.54
C ASP A 941 -17.78 17.08 16.69
N PHE A 942 -17.81 16.54 15.46
CA PHE A 942 -16.73 16.67 14.47
C PHE A 942 -16.89 17.96 13.65
N ASN A 943 -15.88 18.33 12.84
CA ASN A 943 -15.89 19.51 11.97
C ASN A 943 -16.40 20.80 12.65
N ASN A 944 -15.93 21.08 13.88
CA ASN A 944 -16.22 22.35 14.56
C ASN A 944 -15.33 23.46 13.99
N ASP A 945 -15.79 24.71 14.09
CA ASP A 945 -14.96 25.91 13.93
C ASP A 945 -13.82 25.99 14.96
N GLU A 946 -12.83 26.83 14.68
CA GLU A 946 -11.63 27.10 15.47
C GLU A 946 -11.93 27.82 16.80
N ASP A 947 -12.89 28.75 16.81
CA ASP A 947 -13.16 29.65 17.94
C ASP A 947 -14.45 29.31 18.73
N VAL A 948 -15.23 28.35 18.24
CA VAL A 948 -16.50 27.92 18.84
C VAL A 948 -16.64 26.40 18.80
N ASN A 949 -17.13 25.82 19.92
CA ASN A 949 -17.56 24.43 19.95
C ASN A 949 -19.01 24.33 19.47
N GLU A 950 -19.22 24.44 18.16
CA GLU A 950 -20.49 24.16 17.50
C GLU A 950 -20.29 22.99 16.53
N ALA A 951 -21.01 21.90 16.79
CA ALA A 951 -20.93 20.66 16.02
C ALA A 951 -21.18 20.91 14.53
N ASP A 952 -20.35 20.30 13.69
CA ASP A 952 -20.58 20.15 12.25
C ASP A 952 -20.60 21.47 11.44
N THR A 953 -20.16 22.59 12.02
CA THR A 953 -20.25 23.92 11.37
C THR A 953 -19.32 24.11 10.17
N ARG A 954 -18.30 23.25 10.01
CA ARG A 954 -17.34 23.33 8.89
C ARG A 954 -17.64 22.38 7.74
N SER A 955 -18.61 21.49 7.86
CA SER A 955 -18.93 20.50 6.82
C SER A 955 -19.41 21.14 5.51
N ASP A 956 -20.09 22.29 5.55
CA ASP A 956 -20.46 23.06 4.35
C ASP A 956 -19.32 23.90 3.75
N ALA A 957 -18.10 23.82 4.28
CA ALA A 957 -16.94 24.58 3.82
C ALA A 957 -15.74 23.66 3.54
N LYS A 958 -14.68 23.75 4.35
CA LYS A 958 -13.42 23.03 4.17
C LYS A 958 -13.25 21.86 5.18
N GLY A 959 -14.28 21.58 5.99
CA GLY A 959 -14.38 20.38 6.83
C GLY A 959 -13.31 20.32 7.93
N PRO A 960 -12.46 19.27 7.97
CA PRO A 960 -11.40 19.14 8.97
C PRO A 960 -10.27 20.18 8.88
N GLU A 961 -10.04 20.80 7.72
CA GLU A 961 -9.03 21.87 7.50
C GLU A 961 -7.62 21.56 8.03
N PRO A 962 -6.87 20.68 7.34
CA PRO A 962 -5.47 20.44 7.66
C PRO A 962 -4.61 21.61 7.20
N GLU A 963 -3.86 22.20 8.13
CA GLU A 963 -3.12 23.46 7.94
C GLU A 963 -1.63 23.23 8.26
N ALA A 964 -1.33 23.06 9.54
CA ALA A 964 0.03 22.87 10.00
C ALA A 964 0.64 21.53 9.55
N LEU A 965 1.93 21.53 9.17
CA LEU A 965 2.66 20.30 8.81
C LEU A 965 4.09 20.29 9.35
N ALA A 966 4.49 19.14 9.92
CA ALA A 966 5.88 18.85 10.23
C ALA A 966 6.25 17.41 9.89
N VAL A 967 7.51 17.17 9.52
CA VAL A 967 8.04 15.82 9.26
C VAL A 967 9.30 15.60 10.10
N GLY A 968 9.37 14.44 10.74
CA GLY A 968 10.45 14.11 11.66
C GLY A 968 10.86 12.65 11.61
N GLN A 969 12.16 12.40 11.82
CA GLN A 969 12.68 11.04 11.95
C GLN A 969 12.70 10.62 13.43
N VAL A 970 12.04 9.50 13.75
CA VAL A 970 12.02 8.87 15.07
C VAL A 970 12.61 7.46 14.93
N GLY A 971 13.81 7.26 15.45
CA GLY A 971 14.58 6.06 15.16
C GLY A 971 14.88 5.95 13.65
N ASP A 972 14.51 4.83 13.04
CA ASP A 972 14.73 4.59 11.61
C ASP A 972 13.52 4.95 10.73
N ARG A 973 12.48 5.57 11.31
CA ARG A 973 11.19 5.82 10.66
C ARG A 973 10.90 7.30 10.54
N PHE A 974 10.26 7.69 9.44
CA PHE A 974 9.77 9.06 9.23
C PHE A 974 8.30 9.14 9.58
N TYR A 975 7.94 10.21 10.29
CA TYR A 975 6.57 10.50 10.67
C TYR A 975 6.18 11.90 10.20
N ALA A 976 5.00 12.00 9.59
CA ALA A 976 4.34 13.25 9.30
C ALA A 976 3.33 13.57 10.41
N PHE A 977 3.31 14.83 10.83
CA PHE A 977 2.39 15.39 11.80
C PHE A 977 1.57 16.47 11.08
N ILE A 978 0.25 16.32 11.06
CA ILE A 978 -0.68 17.23 10.38
C ILE A 978 -1.58 17.84 11.46
N GLY A 979 -1.55 19.16 11.60
CA GLY A 979 -2.46 19.91 12.46
C GLY A 979 -3.74 20.22 11.70
N MET A 980 -4.88 20.12 12.39
CA MET A 980 -6.17 20.55 11.85
C MET A 980 -6.57 21.83 12.55
N GLU A 981 -6.61 22.94 11.82
CA GLU A 981 -6.82 24.28 12.36
C GLU A 981 -8.21 24.39 13.03
N ARG A 982 -9.25 23.95 12.33
CA ARG A 982 -10.63 24.04 12.84
C ARG A 982 -10.91 23.05 13.94
N MET A 983 -11.11 21.78 13.61
CA MET A 983 -11.44 20.73 14.58
C MET A 983 -10.38 20.61 15.70
N GLY A 984 -9.16 21.08 15.44
CA GLY A 984 -8.03 21.03 16.35
C GLY A 984 -7.30 19.69 16.27
N GLY A 985 -6.20 19.60 17.01
CA GLY A 985 -5.45 18.37 17.18
C GLY A 985 -4.49 18.02 16.04
N ILE A 986 -3.81 16.90 16.21
CA ILE A 986 -2.66 16.48 15.41
C ILE A 986 -2.87 15.05 14.97
N ALA A 987 -2.95 14.81 13.67
CA ALA A 987 -2.90 13.49 13.09
C ALA A 987 -1.45 13.09 12.78
N MET A 988 -1.08 11.86 13.12
CA MET A 988 0.27 11.34 12.91
C MET A 988 0.23 10.17 11.93
N TYR A 989 1.12 10.18 10.94
CA TYR A 989 1.28 9.12 9.96
C TYR A 989 2.72 8.67 9.85
N ASP A 990 2.93 7.37 9.66
CA ASP A 990 4.22 6.83 9.25
C ASP A 990 4.36 6.96 7.74
N VAL A 991 5.34 7.76 7.33
CA VAL A 991 5.64 8.08 5.92
C VAL A 991 7.03 7.58 5.53
N THR A 992 7.58 6.62 6.28
CA THR A 992 8.89 6.03 5.99
C THR A 992 8.97 5.52 4.55
N ASP A 993 7.91 4.87 4.10
CA ASP A 993 7.68 4.53 2.70
C ASP A 993 6.43 5.29 2.20
N PRO A 994 6.56 6.17 1.18
CA PRO A 994 5.46 6.98 0.68
C PRO A 994 4.38 6.16 -0.05
N TYR A 995 4.69 4.92 -0.45
CA TYR A 995 3.72 3.96 -0.98
C TYR A 995 3.21 2.99 0.11
N GLY A 996 3.54 3.20 1.37
CA GLY A 996 3.16 2.32 2.48
C GLY A 996 2.65 3.09 3.70
N VAL A 997 2.08 4.28 3.49
CA VAL A 997 1.70 5.22 4.55
C VAL A 997 0.70 4.59 5.53
N GLN A 998 0.98 4.67 6.83
CA GLN A 998 0.12 4.13 7.88
C GLN A 998 -0.33 5.22 8.85
N PHE A 999 -1.63 5.30 9.12
CA PHE A 999 -2.16 6.12 10.22
C PHE A 999 -1.63 5.61 11.56
N ILE A 1000 -1.14 6.51 12.40
CA ILE A 1000 -0.58 6.19 13.71
C ILE A 1000 -1.57 6.47 14.81
N THR A 1001 -1.96 7.73 14.96
CA THR A 1001 -2.88 8.19 15.99
C THR A 1001 -3.36 9.59 15.65
N TYR A 1002 -4.39 10.05 16.36
CA TYR A 1002 -4.82 11.44 16.36
C TYR A 1002 -4.97 11.92 17.81
N THR A 1003 -4.31 13.03 18.15
CA THR A 1003 -4.28 13.60 19.50
C THR A 1003 -4.88 14.99 19.47
N ASN A 1004 -5.89 15.25 20.31
CA ASN A 1004 -6.50 16.56 20.41
C ASN A 1004 -6.56 17.02 21.88
N ASN A 1005 -5.92 18.15 22.18
CA ASN A 1005 -5.93 18.78 23.50
C ASN A 1005 -6.98 19.91 23.61
N ARG A 1006 -7.92 20.02 22.67
CA ARG A 1006 -9.10 20.89 22.73
C ARG A 1006 -10.13 20.37 23.72
N ASN A 1007 -10.79 21.27 24.44
CA ASN A 1007 -11.95 20.91 25.28
C ASN A 1007 -13.27 21.28 24.60
N LEU A 1008 -13.96 20.28 24.03
CA LEU A 1008 -15.25 20.46 23.34
C LEU A 1008 -16.39 20.89 24.28
N SER A 1009 -16.23 20.78 25.60
CA SER A 1009 -17.22 21.25 26.58
C SER A 1009 -16.96 22.68 27.09
N ASP A 1010 -15.75 23.20 26.93
CA ASP A 1010 -15.35 24.55 27.37
C ASP A 1010 -14.19 25.06 26.51
N ILE A 1011 -14.53 25.83 25.47
CA ILE A 1011 -13.59 26.39 24.48
C ILE A 1011 -12.47 27.22 25.11
N THR A 1012 -12.65 27.73 26.34
CA THR A 1012 -11.63 28.54 27.02
C THR A 1012 -10.46 27.73 27.57
N GLN A 1013 -10.47 26.40 27.36
CA GLN A 1013 -9.46 25.47 27.85
C GLN A 1013 -8.94 24.59 26.70
N GLY A 1014 -7.67 24.21 26.80
CA GLY A 1014 -7.01 23.42 25.77
C GLY A 1014 -6.36 24.28 24.69
N ASP A 1015 -5.98 23.61 23.62
CA ASP A 1015 -5.26 24.19 22.48
C ASP A 1015 -6.19 24.23 21.26
N LEU A 1016 -6.20 25.34 20.53
CA LEU A 1016 -7.11 25.65 19.41
C LEU A 1016 -6.31 26.21 18.23
N ALA A 1017 -6.68 25.83 17.01
CA ALA A 1017 -6.03 26.24 15.76
C ALA A 1017 -4.52 25.96 15.69
N PRO A 1018 -4.10 24.67 15.64
CA PRO A 1018 -2.73 24.33 15.28
C PRO A 1018 -2.33 24.93 13.92
N GLU A 1019 -1.33 25.81 13.94
CA GLU A 1019 -0.96 26.65 12.79
C GLU A 1019 0.49 26.41 12.36
N GLY A 1020 1.45 26.69 13.25
CA GLY A 1020 2.84 26.37 13.05
C GLY A 1020 3.24 25.08 13.75
N MET A 1021 4.07 24.26 13.09
CA MET A 1021 4.69 23.10 13.71
C MET A 1021 6.19 22.99 13.45
N SER A 1022 6.94 22.53 14.46
CA SER A 1022 8.36 22.29 14.35
C SER A 1022 8.75 20.97 15.03
N PHE A 1023 9.44 20.10 14.29
CA PHE A 1023 9.96 18.84 14.82
C PHE A 1023 11.40 19.00 15.33
N VAL A 1024 11.66 18.51 16.54
CA VAL A 1024 12.98 18.51 17.18
C VAL A 1024 13.49 17.08 17.29
N LYS A 1025 14.68 16.84 16.74
CA LYS A 1025 15.34 15.53 16.83
C LYS A 1025 15.74 15.20 18.27
N ALA A 1026 15.80 13.92 18.59
CA ALA A 1026 16.17 13.45 19.93
C ALA A 1026 17.54 13.99 20.42
N GLU A 1027 18.50 14.17 19.50
CA GLU A 1027 19.85 14.66 19.81
C GLU A 1027 19.91 16.16 20.15
N ASP A 1028 18.94 16.93 19.66
CA ASP A 1028 18.81 18.38 19.90
C ASP A 1028 17.81 18.70 21.01
N SER A 1029 17.12 17.66 21.52
CA SER A 1029 16.04 17.80 22.50
C SER A 1029 16.57 17.76 23.95
N PRO A 1030 16.08 18.65 24.84
CA PRO A 1030 16.46 18.66 26.25
C PRO A 1030 16.04 17.38 27.00
N THR A 1031 15.07 16.61 26.47
CA THR A 1031 14.60 15.36 27.09
C THR A 1031 15.36 14.13 26.61
N GLY A 1032 16.13 14.26 25.52
CA GLY A 1032 16.76 13.13 24.82
C GLY A 1032 15.77 12.29 23.98
N TYR A 1033 14.52 12.72 23.85
CA TYR A 1033 13.50 12.13 22.97
C TYR A 1033 13.05 13.16 21.93
N PRO A 1034 12.60 12.73 20.74
CA PRO A 1034 12.08 13.66 19.75
C PRO A 1034 10.88 14.44 20.30
N LEU A 1035 10.79 15.72 19.93
CA LEU A 1035 9.69 16.60 20.31
C LEU A 1035 8.97 17.12 19.07
N LEU A 1036 7.67 17.33 19.21
CA LEU A 1036 6.86 18.11 18.30
C LEU A 1036 6.40 19.38 19.04
N ILE A 1037 6.74 20.54 18.49
CA ILE A 1037 6.30 21.84 18.98
C ILE A 1037 5.16 22.30 18.07
N VAL A 1038 4.08 22.77 18.69
CA VAL A 1038 2.87 23.20 17.99
C VAL A 1038 2.46 24.57 18.50
N GLY A 1039 2.39 25.53 17.59
CA GLY A 1039 1.76 26.84 17.79
C GLY A 1039 0.25 26.72 17.56
N ASN A 1040 -0.54 27.38 18.41
CA ASN A 1040 -2.00 27.23 18.42
C ASN A 1040 -2.62 28.62 18.47
N GLU A 1041 -3.06 29.15 17.33
CA GLU A 1041 -3.11 30.58 17.08
C GLU A 1041 -4.30 31.29 17.74
N ILE A 1042 -5.51 30.73 17.63
CA ILE A 1042 -6.67 31.19 18.43
C ILE A 1042 -6.45 31.09 19.95
N SER A 1043 -5.87 29.97 20.41
CA SER A 1043 -5.66 29.77 21.86
C SER A 1043 -4.48 30.57 22.40
N GLY A 1044 -3.62 31.12 21.53
CA GLY A 1044 -2.39 31.80 21.88
C GLY A 1044 -1.38 30.92 22.61
N THR A 1045 -1.29 29.63 22.28
CA THR A 1045 -0.50 28.65 23.05
C THR A 1045 0.56 27.92 22.25
N VAL A 1046 1.69 27.64 22.90
CA VAL A 1046 2.71 26.75 22.36
C VAL A 1046 2.70 25.45 23.17
N ALA A 1047 2.37 24.36 22.51
CA ALA A 1047 2.37 23.01 23.08
C ALA A 1047 3.61 22.23 22.67
N VAL A 1048 4.18 21.46 23.59
CA VAL A 1048 5.37 20.62 23.37
C VAL A 1048 5.02 19.18 23.68
N TYR A 1049 4.91 18.38 22.63
CA TYR A 1049 4.66 16.95 22.69
C TYR A 1049 5.97 16.18 22.59
N GLN A 1050 6.14 15.15 23.43
CA GLN A 1050 7.16 14.15 23.25
C GLN A 1050 6.62 13.03 22.35
N VAL A 1051 7.43 12.59 21.39
CA VAL A 1051 7.10 11.46 20.51
C VAL A 1051 7.77 10.19 21.06
N GLN A 1052 6.98 9.22 21.55
CA GLN A 1052 7.50 8.02 22.23
C GLN A 1052 6.74 6.75 21.92
#